data_AF-A0A975LEX3-F1
#
_entry.id   AF-A0A975LEX3-F1
#
_cell.length_a   1.000
_cell.length_b   1.000
_cell.length_c   1.000
_cell.angle_alpha   90.00
_cell.angle_beta   90.00
_cell.angle_gamma   90.00
#
_symmetry.space_group_name_H-M   'P 1'
#
loop_
_entity.id
_entity.type
_entity.pdbx_description
1 polymer ?
#
loop_
_entity_poly.entity_id
_entity_poly.type
_entity_poly.pdbx_seq_one_letter_code
_entity_poly.pdbx_strand_id
1 'polypeptide(L)'
;MKRFFTLVLLVVFASVLVACNDNKTTKDKDNEEVINTVISNLELPDLTAVTQNFDLPASDSESGVSFTWTSGNEQVLKIQNNVAEITRPAVGQSDATVKLILIATKGDAFKTKEYSLTVIATPQGAQAKLDEAVTGLDITSVNDITNIVENSFSLNAISTVHDSVNIVWTSSNDAVVSLAEPGTSGIQIATVTRTENDENVTLTATLTIDDNGNTLTETKTFDLVITKLADTDEGKVAEVKENLRLFRIDFVIGDLTLPTTGAYNIPIVWESNNTVAVSIAGGVANVTRQELDTEVTLTATITLNDVTETKTFRVFVIGTGNTYTYREYTAGESIINPHATTAGVASDLYDYITAGLYKGDFDWASAGLQVGDFRNMDLLNYDRLPYLAKSLPIDVNGDQKTWNIELREDLKWEDGTPITVDDYLYAYKMLIDPKLVNDRASNLYQDIPVVNAEDYFFQGTGYKGCYVMYDNQVEGSLVTSISEDACTIEYLGEHETSRTVQNYPETLDFSEVGVHKVNDHTLQFVLQDPLTSWDLRGQLTSGITGPVHEGLYEAGMNPERTRTTYGTSADTIMSYGPYKLVTWETEKLYLYEKNEHFFDKDNYRFDKIRDDVIGDQSAYVSEFKEGRLDIAGVGGDYYDEFKENPNVKLSPTTQTYRYYFNIADRPDENTNPMMKYDKFREGIYYAINREEMSNTVVAPSFPQQALLTSKYIIADFSTISFRGTEQGESVIADRSPETFGYDPEYALELFNDAYAEAVAAGDITDGEKVTIELAMYDSERNWTLNRWVKNCVETSFDAVEGGSNEGKFEFVIQPYSGDALDAVTDAGNFDMSFGAWYGMDFWPIELIGYVYNNHQAYMQEKGFTPGDTELTVELPYKNAGKEDISETRTYDEWFQAVQPGGDLYDVYEGKDLDCLNILAAMEKSVLDLYMNVPLYSAVTTVVYSDSIVFESPEFHNWMGWGGLKYMYKNEPDVVS
;
A
#
# COMPACT_ATOMS: atom_id res chain seq x y z
N MET A 1 -41.17 -17.89 -9.28
CA MET A 1 -40.07 -17.79 -10.25
C MET A 1 -38.83 -18.62 -9.89
N LYS A 2 -38.54 -18.88 -8.60
CA LYS A 2 -37.42 -19.76 -8.14
C LYS A 2 -37.43 -21.24 -8.61
N ARG A 3 -38.49 -21.75 -9.26
CA ARG A 3 -38.49 -23.08 -9.94
C ARG A 3 -38.14 -23.04 -11.42
N PHE A 4 -38.04 -21.85 -12.01
CA PHE A 4 -37.77 -21.68 -13.45
C PHE A 4 -36.28 -21.51 -13.73
N PHE A 5 -35.52 -20.86 -12.84
CA PHE A 5 -34.06 -20.69 -13.00
C PHE A 5 -33.26 -21.99 -12.80
N THR A 6 -33.57 -22.81 -11.78
CA THR A 6 -32.92 -24.11 -11.59
C THR A 6 -33.25 -25.11 -12.70
N LEU A 7 -34.43 -24.97 -13.34
CA LEU A 7 -34.83 -25.81 -14.48
C LEU A 7 -34.16 -25.36 -15.78
N VAL A 8 -33.87 -24.08 -15.96
CA VAL A 8 -33.23 -23.56 -17.18
C VAL A 8 -31.73 -23.89 -17.20
N LEU A 9 -31.02 -23.83 -16.08
CA LEU A 9 -29.60 -24.25 -16.03
C LEU A 9 -29.43 -25.78 -16.16
N LEU A 10 -30.31 -26.58 -15.52
CA LEU A 10 -30.31 -28.05 -15.67
C LEU A 10 -30.77 -28.50 -17.07
N VAL A 11 -31.69 -27.80 -17.72
CA VAL A 11 -32.14 -28.16 -19.08
C VAL A 11 -31.12 -27.73 -20.12
N VAL A 12 -30.40 -26.62 -19.95
CA VAL A 12 -29.35 -26.20 -20.90
C VAL A 12 -28.15 -27.15 -20.88
N PHE A 13 -27.79 -27.74 -19.73
CA PHE A 13 -26.74 -28.78 -19.66
C PHE A 13 -27.24 -30.21 -19.92
N ALA A 14 -28.46 -30.59 -19.49
CA ALA A 14 -29.00 -31.93 -19.76
C ALA A 14 -29.42 -32.14 -21.23
N SER A 15 -29.79 -31.07 -21.96
CA SER A 15 -30.10 -31.16 -23.40
C SER A 15 -28.89 -31.51 -24.26
N VAL A 16 -27.67 -31.21 -23.77
CA VAL A 16 -26.42 -31.56 -24.44
C VAL A 16 -26.00 -33.00 -24.13
N LEU A 17 -26.40 -33.56 -22.99
CA LEU A 17 -25.94 -34.87 -22.51
C LEU A 17 -26.87 -36.06 -22.82
N VAL A 18 -28.18 -35.85 -23.00
CA VAL A 18 -29.10 -36.96 -23.34
C VAL A 18 -28.89 -37.48 -24.78
N ALA A 19 -28.16 -36.75 -25.64
CA ALA A 19 -27.81 -37.18 -26.99
C ALA A 19 -26.62 -38.17 -27.06
N CYS A 20 -25.90 -38.44 -25.97
CA CYS A 20 -24.63 -39.18 -26.00
C CYS A 20 -24.58 -40.46 -25.14
N ASN A 21 -25.70 -41.05 -24.72
CA ASN A 21 -25.66 -42.12 -23.71
C ASN A 21 -25.57 -43.58 -24.23
N ASP A 22 -25.49 -43.83 -25.54
CA ASP A 22 -25.52 -45.21 -26.08
C ASP A 22 -24.19 -45.75 -26.63
N ASN A 23 -23.03 -45.11 -26.38
CA ASN A 23 -21.75 -45.64 -26.89
C ASN A 23 -20.49 -45.24 -26.08
N LYS A 24 -20.45 -45.51 -24.77
CA LYS A 24 -19.23 -45.34 -23.94
C LYS A 24 -18.15 -46.39 -24.27
N THR A 25 -16.89 -45.98 -24.39
CA THR A 25 -15.76 -46.87 -24.71
C THR A 25 -15.32 -47.70 -23.48
N THR A 26 -14.51 -48.75 -23.66
CA THR A 26 -13.92 -49.51 -22.53
C THR A 26 -13.04 -48.64 -21.63
N LYS A 27 -12.36 -47.64 -22.21
CA LYS A 27 -11.51 -46.69 -21.49
C LYS A 27 -12.31 -45.76 -20.56
N ASP A 28 -13.54 -45.41 -20.94
CA ASP A 28 -14.42 -44.58 -20.11
C ASP A 28 -14.90 -45.31 -18.85
N LYS A 29 -15.07 -46.65 -18.93
CA LYS A 29 -15.45 -47.48 -17.78
C LYS A 29 -14.32 -47.60 -16.76
N ASP A 30 -13.07 -47.74 -17.21
CA ASP A 30 -11.90 -47.80 -16.34
C ASP A 30 -11.67 -46.45 -15.64
N ASN A 31 -11.86 -45.33 -16.34
CA ASN A 31 -11.77 -43.99 -15.75
C ASN A 31 -12.89 -43.73 -14.71
N GLU A 32 -14.11 -44.22 -14.93
CA GLU A 32 -15.20 -44.12 -13.95
C GLU A 32 -14.88 -44.88 -12.65
N GLU A 33 -14.22 -46.04 -12.71
CA GLU A 33 -13.82 -46.81 -11.52
C GLU A 33 -12.74 -46.07 -10.69
N VAL A 34 -11.79 -45.41 -11.36
CA VAL A 34 -10.81 -44.53 -10.70
C VAL A 34 -11.48 -43.34 -10.04
N ILE A 35 -12.38 -42.64 -10.76
CA ILE A 35 -13.14 -41.51 -10.20
C ILE A 35 -13.93 -41.94 -8.95
N ASN A 36 -14.54 -43.13 -8.97
CA ASN A 36 -15.29 -43.64 -7.81
C ASN A 36 -14.43 -43.83 -6.56
N THR A 37 -13.21 -44.33 -6.75
CA THR A 37 -12.26 -44.58 -5.66
C THR A 37 -11.73 -43.28 -5.07
N VAL A 38 -11.42 -42.30 -5.93
CA VAL A 38 -10.96 -40.97 -5.51
C VAL A 38 -12.06 -40.23 -4.74
N ILE A 39 -13.30 -40.24 -5.25
CA ILE A 39 -14.45 -39.62 -4.57
C ILE A 39 -14.76 -40.26 -3.20
N SER A 40 -14.50 -41.56 -3.01
CA SER A 40 -14.74 -42.22 -1.72
C SER A 40 -13.70 -41.88 -0.67
N ASN A 41 -12.50 -41.46 -1.09
CA ASN A 41 -11.38 -41.11 -0.20
C ASN A 41 -11.19 -39.60 -0.03
N LEU A 42 -12.04 -38.78 -0.66
CA LEU A 42 -11.96 -37.33 -0.59
C LEU A 42 -12.34 -36.82 0.82
N GLU A 43 -11.39 -36.19 1.49
CA GLU A 43 -11.58 -35.53 2.79
C GLU A 43 -12.02 -34.06 2.60
N LEU A 44 -12.99 -33.62 3.39
CA LEU A 44 -13.54 -32.26 3.43
C LEU A 44 -13.68 -31.82 4.90
N PRO A 45 -13.72 -30.51 5.19
CA PRO A 45 -14.00 -30.03 6.54
C PRO A 45 -15.41 -30.43 7.00
N ASP A 46 -15.72 -30.21 8.29
CA ASP A 46 -17.06 -30.48 8.81
C ASP A 46 -18.08 -29.54 8.16
N LEU A 47 -18.96 -30.11 7.34
CA LEU A 47 -19.97 -29.35 6.60
C LEU A 47 -21.25 -29.15 7.42
N THR A 48 -21.32 -29.58 8.68
CA THR A 48 -22.57 -29.56 9.45
C THR A 48 -22.82 -28.27 10.24
N ALA A 49 -21.81 -27.43 10.42
CA ALA A 49 -21.90 -26.15 11.13
C ALA A 49 -20.87 -25.14 10.61
N VAL A 50 -21.01 -24.74 9.35
CA VAL A 50 -20.06 -23.86 8.66
C VAL A 50 -20.38 -22.39 8.94
N THR A 51 -19.38 -21.63 9.33
CA THR A 51 -19.49 -20.18 9.60
C THR A 51 -18.51 -19.34 8.77
N GLN A 52 -17.58 -19.98 8.07
CA GLN A 52 -16.46 -19.31 7.40
C GLN A 52 -16.05 -20.04 6.11
N ASN A 53 -15.31 -19.33 5.25
CA ASN A 53 -14.83 -19.86 3.98
C ASN A 53 -13.85 -21.02 4.19
N PHE A 54 -13.76 -21.93 3.22
CA PHE A 54 -12.77 -23.01 3.27
C PHE A 54 -12.36 -23.49 1.87
N ASP A 55 -11.14 -24.03 1.78
CA ASP A 55 -10.61 -24.50 0.50
C ASP A 55 -11.20 -25.85 0.07
N LEU A 56 -11.35 -25.98 -1.23
CA LEU A 56 -11.77 -27.18 -1.92
C LEU A 56 -10.63 -27.71 -2.78
N PRO A 57 -10.39 -29.02 -2.80
CA PRO A 57 -9.30 -29.57 -3.61
C PRO A 57 -9.61 -29.43 -5.10
N ALA A 58 -8.61 -29.04 -5.88
CA ALA A 58 -8.71 -28.85 -7.33
C ALA A 58 -8.45 -30.15 -8.13
N SER A 59 -7.67 -31.09 -7.58
CA SER A 59 -7.37 -32.38 -8.23
C SER A 59 -6.80 -33.41 -7.25
N ASP A 60 -6.75 -34.68 -7.68
CA ASP A 60 -5.92 -35.74 -7.11
C ASP A 60 -4.77 -36.05 -8.08
N SER A 61 -3.56 -35.61 -7.76
CA SER A 61 -2.40 -35.69 -8.66
C SER A 61 -1.91 -37.11 -8.90
N GLU A 62 -2.09 -38.02 -7.93
CA GLU A 62 -1.69 -39.43 -8.07
C GLU A 62 -2.58 -40.18 -9.08
N SER A 63 -3.89 -39.93 -9.04
CA SER A 63 -4.84 -40.57 -9.95
C SER A 63 -5.12 -39.74 -11.21
N GLY A 64 -4.67 -38.48 -11.29
CA GLY A 64 -4.94 -37.58 -12.41
C GLY A 64 -6.42 -37.26 -12.60
N VAL A 65 -7.18 -37.16 -11.50
CA VAL A 65 -8.59 -36.77 -11.49
C VAL A 65 -8.67 -35.29 -11.16
N SER A 66 -9.32 -34.48 -11.98
CA SER A 66 -9.60 -33.07 -11.69
C SER A 66 -10.96 -32.92 -11.02
N PHE A 67 -11.08 -31.92 -10.15
CA PHE A 67 -12.30 -31.58 -9.45
C PHE A 67 -12.79 -30.20 -9.87
N THR A 68 -14.10 -30.06 -9.96
CA THR A 68 -14.79 -28.78 -10.14
C THR A 68 -15.96 -28.77 -9.20
N TRP A 69 -16.14 -27.66 -8.49
CA TRP A 69 -17.14 -27.54 -7.45
C TRP A 69 -18.20 -26.51 -7.83
N THR A 70 -19.43 -26.77 -7.44
CA THR A 70 -20.56 -25.87 -7.68
C THR A 70 -21.48 -25.86 -6.47
N SER A 71 -22.21 -24.77 -6.29
CA SER A 71 -23.17 -24.63 -5.20
C SER A 71 -24.61 -24.80 -5.67
N GLY A 72 -25.43 -25.41 -4.82
CA GLY A 72 -26.88 -25.48 -5.00
C GLY A 72 -27.61 -24.20 -4.57
N ASN A 73 -26.92 -23.27 -3.89
CA ASN A 73 -27.43 -21.95 -3.50
C ASN A 73 -26.27 -20.97 -3.34
N GLU A 74 -25.97 -20.23 -4.42
CA GLU A 74 -24.88 -19.23 -4.46
C GLU A 74 -25.06 -18.05 -3.49
N GLN A 75 -26.25 -17.91 -2.90
CA GLN A 75 -26.54 -16.91 -1.86
C GLN A 75 -26.09 -17.34 -0.46
N VAL A 76 -25.67 -18.60 -0.29
CA VAL A 76 -25.26 -19.18 1.01
C VAL A 76 -23.88 -19.82 0.91
N LEU A 77 -23.54 -20.38 -0.25
CA LEU A 77 -22.25 -20.98 -0.55
C LEU A 77 -21.91 -20.60 -1.99
N LYS A 78 -20.84 -19.88 -2.24
CA LYS A 78 -20.33 -19.54 -3.58
C LYS A 78 -18.98 -20.21 -3.78
N ILE A 79 -18.66 -20.63 -5.00
CA ILE A 79 -17.37 -21.29 -5.30
C ILE A 79 -16.55 -20.38 -6.21
N GLN A 80 -15.39 -19.92 -5.74
CA GLN A 80 -14.44 -19.14 -6.55
C GLN A 80 -13.01 -19.64 -6.34
N ASN A 81 -12.25 -19.88 -7.41
CA ASN A 81 -10.85 -20.35 -7.34
C ASN A 81 -10.61 -21.58 -6.45
N ASN A 82 -11.59 -22.49 -6.40
CA ASN A 82 -11.63 -23.64 -5.48
C ASN A 82 -11.72 -23.27 -3.99
N VAL A 83 -12.28 -22.11 -3.66
CA VAL A 83 -12.67 -21.72 -2.30
C VAL A 83 -14.18 -21.79 -2.20
N ALA A 84 -14.69 -22.43 -1.15
CA ALA A 84 -16.09 -22.37 -0.73
C ALA A 84 -16.29 -21.10 0.11
N GLU A 85 -16.83 -20.07 -0.51
CA GLU A 85 -17.20 -18.82 0.14
C GLU A 85 -18.58 -18.95 0.79
N ILE A 86 -18.68 -18.62 2.07
CA ILE A 86 -19.87 -18.87 2.89
C ILE A 86 -20.55 -17.55 3.23
N THR A 87 -21.82 -17.43 2.83
CA THR A 87 -22.67 -16.32 3.21
C THR A 87 -23.65 -16.79 4.27
N ARG A 88 -23.49 -16.24 5.48
CA ARG A 88 -24.30 -16.65 6.63
C ARG A 88 -25.69 -16.02 6.57
N PRO A 89 -26.76 -16.76 6.93
CA PRO A 89 -28.08 -16.17 7.12
C PRO A 89 -28.02 -15.05 8.17
N ALA A 90 -28.68 -13.92 7.92
CA ALA A 90 -28.64 -12.76 8.81
C ALA A 90 -29.25 -13.04 10.20
N VAL A 91 -28.97 -12.14 11.15
CA VAL A 91 -29.47 -12.20 12.54
C VAL A 91 -30.99 -12.40 12.57
N GLY A 92 -31.44 -13.44 13.26
CA GLY A 92 -32.86 -13.81 13.37
C GLY A 92 -33.39 -14.75 12.28
N GLN A 93 -32.55 -15.13 11.29
CA GLN A 93 -32.86 -16.19 10.34
C GLN A 93 -32.43 -17.57 10.84
N SER A 94 -33.00 -18.64 10.28
CA SER A 94 -32.60 -20.03 10.57
C SER A 94 -31.36 -20.43 9.77
N ASP A 95 -30.57 -21.37 10.29
CA ASP A 95 -29.45 -21.99 9.58
C ASP A 95 -29.84 -22.42 8.15
N ALA A 96 -28.92 -22.22 7.21
CA ALA A 96 -29.15 -22.51 5.81
C ALA A 96 -28.43 -23.78 5.39
N THR A 97 -29.18 -24.81 5.00
CA THR A 97 -28.62 -26.00 4.37
C THR A 97 -28.54 -25.82 2.85
N VAL A 98 -27.33 -25.91 2.31
CA VAL A 98 -27.00 -25.82 0.88
C VAL A 98 -26.31 -27.10 0.40
N LYS A 99 -26.47 -27.42 -0.89
CA LYS A 99 -25.75 -28.53 -1.51
C LYS A 99 -24.42 -28.04 -2.06
N LEU A 100 -23.32 -28.69 -1.67
CA LEU A 100 -22.04 -28.57 -2.35
C LEU A 100 -21.93 -29.73 -3.36
N ILE A 101 -21.72 -29.43 -4.63
CA ILE A 101 -21.74 -30.40 -5.71
C ILE A 101 -20.33 -30.50 -6.31
N LEU A 102 -19.71 -31.66 -6.13
CA LEU A 102 -18.46 -32.04 -6.78
C LEU A 102 -18.74 -32.59 -8.17
N ILE A 103 -17.95 -32.18 -9.16
CA ILE A 103 -17.79 -32.79 -10.48
C ILE A 103 -16.34 -33.26 -10.59
N ALA A 104 -16.11 -34.57 -10.60
CA ALA A 104 -14.79 -35.15 -10.81
C ALA A 104 -14.65 -35.65 -12.25
N THR A 105 -13.54 -35.33 -12.91
CA THR A 105 -13.29 -35.62 -14.33
C THR A 105 -11.96 -36.34 -14.53
N LYS A 106 -11.93 -37.33 -15.44
CA LYS A 106 -10.71 -38.01 -15.89
C LYS A 106 -10.86 -38.46 -17.35
N GLY A 107 -10.13 -37.79 -18.25
CA GLY A 107 -10.39 -37.91 -19.68
C GLY A 107 -11.82 -37.46 -20.01
N ASP A 108 -12.56 -38.25 -20.79
CA ASP A 108 -13.96 -37.96 -21.16
C ASP A 108 -14.98 -38.46 -20.13
N ALA A 109 -14.52 -39.19 -19.09
CA ALA A 109 -15.38 -39.68 -18.01
C ALA A 109 -15.52 -38.62 -16.91
N PHE A 110 -16.73 -38.48 -16.37
CA PHE A 110 -17.00 -37.61 -15.23
C PHE A 110 -18.03 -38.23 -14.27
N LYS A 111 -18.00 -37.82 -13.00
CA LYS A 111 -19.00 -38.18 -12.00
C LYS A 111 -19.29 -37.02 -11.06
N THR A 112 -20.54 -36.91 -10.62
CA THR A 112 -20.96 -35.91 -9.64
C THR A 112 -21.24 -36.53 -8.27
N LYS A 113 -20.90 -35.82 -7.18
CA LYS A 113 -21.29 -36.17 -5.81
C LYS A 113 -21.81 -34.93 -5.10
N GLU A 114 -22.93 -35.09 -4.38
CA GLU A 114 -23.51 -34.01 -3.58
C GLU A 114 -23.14 -34.20 -2.10
N TYR A 115 -22.78 -33.11 -1.45
CA TYR A 115 -22.58 -32.98 -0.02
C TYR A 115 -23.64 -32.03 0.53
N SER A 116 -24.13 -32.32 1.75
CA SER A 116 -25.01 -31.41 2.47
C SER A 116 -24.16 -30.53 3.37
N LEU A 117 -24.23 -29.22 3.16
CA LEU A 117 -23.52 -28.22 3.93
C LEU A 117 -24.56 -27.37 4.68
N THR A 118 -24.39 -27.16 5.99
CA THR A 118 -25.23 -26.29 6.80
C THR A 118 -24.42 -25.09 7.25
N VAL A 119 -24.84 -23.92 6.81
CA VAL A 119 -24.31 -22.62 7.24
C VAL A 119 -25.10 -22.12 8.43
N ILE A 120 -24.41 -21.81 9.51
CA ILE A 120 -25.04 -21.31 10.74
C ILE A 120 -25.40 -19.83 10.58
N ALA A 121 -26.60 -19.44 10.98
CA ALA A 121 -27.04 -18.04 10.95
C ALA A 121 -26.21 -17.15 11.88
N THR A 122 -26.08 -15.87 11.56
CA THR A 122 -25.38 -14.88 12.38
C THR A 122 -26.06 -14.78 13.76
N PRO A 123 -25.32 -14.89 14.87
CA PRO A 123 -25.90 -14.92 16.20
C PRO A 123 -26.57 -13.61 16.61
N GLN A 124 -27.72 -13.72 17.29
CA GLN A 124 -28.44 -12.58 17.86
C GLN A 124 -28.12 -12.41 19.35
N GLY A 125 -27.68 -11.21 19.74
CA GLY A 125 -27.42 -10.83 21.12
C GLY A 125 -25.98 -11.10 21.58
N ALA A 126 -25.55 -10.38 22.61
CA ALA A 126 -24.16 -10.36 23.07
C ALA A 126 -23.63 -11.75 23.45
N GLN A 127 -24.43 -12.56 24.15
CA GLN A 127 -24.02 -13.93 24.53
C GLN A 127 -23.79 -14.82 23.31
N ALA A 128 -24.65 -14.79 22.29
CA ALA A 128 -24.50 -15.66 21.15
C ALA A 128 -23.30 -15.24 20.26
N LYS A 129 -23.01 -13.93 20.17
CA LYS A 129 -21.78 -13.41 19.55
C LYS A 129 -20.54 -13.85 20.31
N LEU A 130 -20.61 -13.80 21.64
CA LEU A 130 -19.54 -14.24 22.53
C LEU A 130 -19.28 -15.75 22.38
N ASP A 131 -20.33 -16.58 22.39
CA ASP A 131 -20.24 -18.04 22.20
C ASP A 131 -19.63 -18.40 20.84
N GLU A 132 -19.97 -17.63 19.79
CA GLU A 132 -19.38 -17.81 18.47
C GLU A 132 -17.92 -17.36 18.41
N ALA A 133 -17.59 -16.20 18.96
CA ALA A 133 -16.21 -15.70 19.04
C ALA A 133 -15.33 -16.70 19.79
N VAL A 134 -15.83 -17.28 20.89
CA VAL A 134 -15.17 -18.38 21.60
C VAL A 134 -14.98 -19.58 20.67
N THR A 135 -16.01 -19.99 19.94
CA THR A 135 -15.92 -21.16 19.04
C THR A 135 -14.87 -20.94 17.95
N GLY A 136 -14.82 -19.76 17.33
CA GLY A 136 -13.91 -19.41 16.24
C GLY A 136 -12.50 -18.97 16.65
N LEU A 137 -12.25 -18.68 17.94
CA LEU A 137 -10.93 -18.26 18.39
C LEU A 137 -9.91 -19.40 18.26
N ASP A 138 -8.79 -19.14 17.59
CA ASP A 138 -7.68 -20.10 17.44
C ASP A 138 -6.32 -19.39 17.50
N ILE A 139 -5.24 -20.15 17.66
CA ILE A 139 -3.85 -19.66 17.63
C ILE A 139 -3.24 -20.06 16.27
N THR A 140 -3.56 -19.30 15.22
CA THR A 140 -3.18 -19.63 13.83
C THR A 140 -1.72 -19.36 13.49
N SER A 141 -1.03 -18.53 14.27
CA SER A 141 0.39 -18.21 14.07
C SER A 141 1.34 -19.32 14.55
N VAL A 142 0.81 -20.46 15.01
CA VAL A 142 1.60 -21.63 15.38
C VAL A 142 1.12 -22.86 14.64
N ASN A 143 2.06 -23.57 14.01
CA ASN A 143 1.76 -24.72 13.15
C ASN A 143 1.23 -25.93 13.93
N ASP A 144 1.60 -26.10 15.20
CA ASP A 144 1.18 -27.20 16.06
C ASP A 144 1.22 -26.80 17.55
N ILE A 145 0.06 -26.50 18.13
CA ILE A 145 -0.05 -26.15 19.56
C ILE A 145 0.34 -27.28 20.52
N THR A 146 0.46 -28.52 20.02
CA THR A 146 0.91 -29.67 20.78
C THR A 146 2.42 -29.91 20.70
N ASN A 147 3.14 -29.04 19.98
CA ASN A 147 4.59 -29.10 19.83
C ASN A 147 5.18 -27.71 19.57
N ILE A 148 5.02 -26.78 20.51
CA ILE A 148 5.55 -25.42 20.38
C ILE A 148 7.07 -25.46 20.58
N VAL A 149 7.81 -25.05 19.55
CA VAL A 149 9.28 -24.96 19.57
C VAL A 149 9.80 -23.56 19.31
N GLU A 150 8.92 -22.67 18.84
CA GLU A 150 9.14 -21.26 18.55
C GLU A 150 9.45 -20.48 19.83
N ASN A 151 10.29 -19.44 19.72
CA ASN A 151 10.62 -18.56 20.84
C ASN A 151 9.52 -17.51 21.12
N SER A 152 8.61 -17.31 20.17
CA SER A 152 7.48 -16.40 20.30
C SER A 152 6.43 -16.67 19.23
N PHE A 153 5.19 -16.29 19.51
CA PHE A 153 4.07 -16.33 18.55
C PHE A 153 3.03 -15.26 18.90
N SER A 154 2.11 -15.00 17.98
CA SER A 154 1.12 -13.93 18.11
C SER A 154 -0.21 -14.44 18.65
N LEU A 155 -0.91 -13.58 19.37
CA LEU A 155 -2.25 -13.79 19.90
C LEU A 155 -3.12 -12.58 19.59
N ASN A 156 -4.39 -12.80 19.28
CA ASN A 156 -5.31 -11.71 18.99
C ASN A 156 -5.87 -11.14 20.29
N ALA A 157 -5.72 -9.84 20.53
CA ALA A 157 -6.31 -9.16 21.69
C ALA A 157 -7.80 -8.80 21.47
N ILE A 158 -8.32 -9.00 20.27
CA ILE A 158 -9.70 -8.73 19.86
C ILE A 158 -10.16 -9.88 18.96
N SER A 159 -11.44 -10.24 18.98
CA SER A 159 -11.94 -11.36 18.18
C SER A 159 -11.97 -11.00 16.70
N THR A 160 -11.36 -11.84 15.87
CA THR A 160 -11.42 -11.76 14.40
C THR A 160 -12.78 -12.14 13.81
N VAL A 161 -13.73 -12.56 14.65
CA VAL A 161 -15.08 -12.98 14.25
C VAL A 161 -16.13 -11.94 14.65
N HIS A 162 -15.91 -11.23 15.76
CA HIS A 162 -16.79 -10.18 16.27
C HIS A 162 -15.98 -9.12 17.00
N ASP A 163 -15.76 -7.96 16.38
CA ASP A 163 -14.89 -6.89 16.93
C ASP A 163 -15.37 -6.32 18.27
N SER A 164 -16.69 -6.43 18.55
CA SER A 164 -17.27 -6.11 19.86
C SER A 164 -16.82 -7.02 21.01
N VAL A 165 -16.07 -8.09 20.71
CA VAL A 165 -15.56 -9.06 21.68
C VAL A 165 -14.07 -8.81 21.92
N ASN A 166 -13.75 -8.24 23.08
CA ASN A 166 -12.38 -8.06 23.55
C ASN A 166 -11.81 -9.39 24.07
N ILE A 167 -10.53 -9.65 23.85
CA ILE A 167 -9.85 -10.85 24.30
C ILE A 167 -8.67 -10.50 25.20
N VAL A 168 -8.72 -10.94 26.45
CA VAL A 168 -7.60 -10.84 27.38
C VAL A 168 -6.98 -12.21 27.56
N TRP A 169 -5.72 -12.35 27.17
CA TRP A 169 -4.98 -13.58 27.38
C TRP A 169 -4.29 -13.60 28.73
N THR A 170 -4.29 -14.77 29.34
CA THR A 170 -3.50 -15.08 30.52
C THR A 170 -2.79 -16.40 30.32
N SER A 171 -1.61 -16.54 30.91
CA SER A 171 -0.84 -17.78 30.87
C SER A 171 -0.92 -18.47 32.23
N SER A 172 -1.08 -19.79 32.24
CA SER A 172 -0.98 -20.58 33.47
C SER A 172 0.46 -20.61 34.03
N ASN A 173 1.45 -20.22 33.23
CA ASN A 173 2.86 -20.17 33.61
C ASN A 173 3.60 -19.05 32.86
N ASP A 174 3.53 -17.82 33.39
CA ASP A 174 4.20 -16.65 32.81
C ASP A 174 5.73 -16.77 32.72
N ALA A 175 6.33 -17.71 33.46
CA ALA A 175 7.77 -17.97 33.36
C ALA A 175 8.13 -18.81 32.13
N VAL A 176 7.15 -19.45 31.48
CA VAL A 176 7.31 -20.31 30.30
C VAL A 176 6.65 -19.70 29.07
N VAL A 177 5.47 -19.08 29.20
CA VAL A 177 4.89 -18.25 28.14
C VAL A 177 4.51 -16.93 28.76
N SER A 178 5.32 -15.90 28.52
CA SER A 178 5.07 -14.53 28.98
C SER A 178 4.37 -13.73 27.90
N LEU A 179 3.32 -13.02 28.27
CA LEU A 179 2.53 -12.20 27.34
C LEU A 179 2.97 -10.75 27.46
N ALA A 180 3.38 -10.14 26.35
CA ALA A 180 3.63 -8.70 26.30
C ALA A 180 2.31 -7.93 26.42
N GLU A 181 2.38 -6.65 26.77
CA GLU A 181 1.21 -5.78 26.58
C GLU A 181 0.86 -5.74 25.08
N PRO A 182 -0.44 -5.83 24.72
CA PRO A 182 -0.85 -5.72 23.33
C PRO A 182 -0.42 -4.36 22.76
N GLY A 183 0.16 -4.37 21.57
CA GLY A 183 0.49 -3.14 20.85
C GLY A 183 -0.77 -2.44 20.33
N THR A 184 -0.61 -1.26 19.75
CA THR A 184 -1.72 -0.49 19.14
C THR A 184 -2.42 -1.20 17.97
N SER A 185 -1.83 -2.29 17.45
CA SER A 185 -2.35 -3.11 16.35
C SER A 185 -3.31 -4.23 16.76
N GLY A 186 -3.68 -4.35 18.05
CA GLY A 186 -4.55 -5.44 18.53
C GLY A 186 -3.89 -6.82 18.56
N ILE A 187 -2.59 -6.89 18.26
CA ILE A 187 -1.77 -8.10 18.33
C ILE A 187 -0.99 -8.11 19.65
N GLN A 188 -1.08 -9.22 20.37
CA GLN A 188 -0.32 -9.49 21.57
C GLN A 188 0.78 -10.52 21.29
N ILE A 189 2.02 -10.21 21.66
CA ILE A 189 3.14 -11.14 21.46
C ILE A 189 3.29 -12.04 22.70
N ALA A 190 3.17 -13.35 22.49
CA ALA A 190 3.53 -14.36 23.47
C ALA A 190 5.00 -14.75 23.27
N THR A 191 5.82 -14.57 24.30
CA THR A 191 7.22 -15.01 24.30
C THR A 191 7.33 -16.33 25.04
N VAL A 192 7.99 -17.31 24.43
CA VAL A 192 8.15 -18.66 24.96
C VAL A 192 9.56 -18.84 25.53
N THR A 193 9.61 -19.24 26.79
CA THR A 193 10.80 -19.69 27.51
C THR A 193 10.70 -21.19 27.75
N ARG A 194 11.28 -21.98 26.86
CA ARG A 194 11.29 -23.45 26.96
C ARG A 194 12.16 -23.90 28.14
N THR A 195 11.76 -24.96 28.86
CA THR A 195 12.49 -25.50 30.03
C THR A 195 13.08 -26.89 29.76
N GLU A 196 13.75 -27.50 30.74
CA GLU A 196 14.31 -28.87 30.65
C GLU A 196 13.23 -29.98 30.67
N ASN A 197 11.94 -29.65 30.76
CA ASN A 197 10.85 -30.62 30.66
C ASN A 197 9.77 -30.08 29.73
N ASP A 198 8.91 -30.96 29.23
CA ASP A 198 7.77 -30.51 28.43
C ASP A 198 6.86 -29.75 29.41
N GLU A 199 6.60 -28.49 29.10
CA GLU A 199 5.77 -27.64 29.96
C GLU A 199 4.40 -27.51 29.30
N ASN A 200 3.40 -28.02 30.01
CA ASN A 200 2.03 -27.78 29.59
C ASN A 200 1.63 -26.40 30.10
N VAL A 201 1.45 -25.47 29.17
CA VAL A 201 0.99 -24.11 29.46
C VAL A 201 -0.42 -23.98 28.92
N THR A 202 -1.36 -23.63 29.80
CA THR A 202 -2.71 -23.33 29.39
C THR A 202 -2.79 -21.82 29.20
N LEU A 203 -2.93 -21.39 27.94
CA LEU A 203 -3.34 -20.02 27.66
C LEU A 203 -4.85 -19.93 27.80
N THR A 204 -5.31 -18.95 28.58
CA THR A 204 -6.74 -18.67 28.75
C THR A 204 -7.06 -17.35 28.11
N ALA A 205 -7.76 -17.41 26.99
CA ALA A 205 -8.43 -16.26 26.40
C ALA A 205 -9.70 -15.98 27.19
N THR A 206 -9.79 -14.79 27.76
CA THR A 206 -11.01 -14.26 28.39
C THR A 206 -11.65 -13.32 27.40
N LEU A 207 -12.72 -13.79 26.78
CA LEU A 207 -13.49 -13.02 25.83
C LEU A 207 -14.56 -12.25 26.58
N THR A 208 -14.70 -10.96 26.29
CA THR A 208 -15.70 -10.11 26.93
C THR A 208 -16.43 -9.28 25.90
N ILE A 209 -17.73 -9.08 26.11
CA ILE A 209 -18.57 -8.20 25.31
C ILE A 209 -19.44 -7.40 26.26
N ASP A 210 -19.55 -6.09 26.05
CA ASP A 210 -20.48 -5.28 26.82
C ASP A 210 -21.90 -5.45 26.29
N ASP A 211 -22.83 -5.80 27.18
CA ASP A 211 -24.26 -5.85 26.90
C ASP A 211 -24.98 -4.78 27.72
N ASN A 212 -25.03 -3.56 27.19
CA ASN A 212 -25.75 -2.44 27.79
C ASN A 212 -25.34 -2.13 29.24
N GLY A 213 -24.02 -2.07 29.50
CA GLY A 213 -23.45 -1.83 30.83
C GLY A 213 -23.35 -3.07 31.71
N ASN A 214 -23.62 -4.25 31.15
CA ASN A 214 -23.34 -5.53 31.78
C ASN A 214 -22.36 -6.33 30.91
N THR A 215 -21.12 -6.47 31.37
CA THR A 215 -20.10 -7.24 30.65
C THR A 215 -20.39 -8.74 30.76
N LEU A 216 -20.63 -9.36 29.62
CA LEU A 216 -20.65 -10.82 29.49
C LEU A 216 -19.21 -11.30 29.29
N THR A 217 -18.90 -12.48 29.82
CA THR A 217 -17.56 -13.03 29.79
C THR A 217 -17.61 -14.53 29.55
N GLU A 218 -16.81 -14.99 28.60
CA GLU A 218 -16.55 -16.39 28.33
C GLU A 218 -15.05 -16.62 28.28
N THR A 219 -14.63 -17.86 28.48
CA THR A 219 -13.20 -18.20 28.42
C THR A 219 -12.98 -19.38 27.50
N LYS A 220 -11.95 -19.28 26.65
CA LYS A 220 -11.41 -20.43 25.92
C LYS A 220 -10.00 -20.71 26.39
N THR A 221 -9.74 -21.99 26.65
CA THR A 221 -8.41 -22.46 27.03
C THR A 221 -7.76 -23.17 25.87
N PHE A 222 -6.47 -22.89 25.69
CA PHE A 222 -5.60 -23.58 24.77
C PHE A 222 -4.54 -24.25 25.60
N ASP A 223 -4.49 -25.58 25.55
CA ASP A 223 -3.45 -26.35 26.21
C ASP A 223 -2.28 -26.49 25.25
N LEU A 224 -1.26 -25.67 25.48
CA LEU A 224 -0.03 -25.69 24.73
C LEU A 224 0.92 -26.70 25.38
N VAL A 225 1.55 -27.50 24.54
CA VAL A 225 2.72 -28.27 24.96
C VAL A 225 3.93 -27.50 24.47
N ILE A 226 4.54 -26.76 25.39
CA ILE A 226 5.84 -26.17 25.16
C ILE A 226 6.84 -27.30 25.22
N THR A 227 7.23 -27.77 24.04
CA THR A 227 8.16 -28.88 23.93
C THR A 227 9.42 -28.49 24.65
N LYS A 228 9.90 -29.38 25.52
CA LYS A 228 11.12 -29.15 26.27
C LYS A 228 12.24 -28.73 25.34
N LEU A 229 13.12 -27.91 25.89
CA LEU A 229 14.47 -27.81 25.38
C LEU A 229 14.96 -29.23 25.16
N ALA A 230 15.42 -29.57 23.97
CA ALA A 230 15.84 -30.94 23.74
C ALA A 230 16.84 -31.38 24.83
N ASP A 231 16.53 -32.40 25.62
CA ASP A 231 17.33 -32.69 26.83
C ASP A 231 18.69 -33.30 26.51
N THR A 232 18.80 -33.88 25.32
CA THR A 232 20.03 -34.49 24.85
C THR A 232 20.76 -33.54 23.93
N ASP A 233 22.09 -33.63 23.94
CA ASP A 233 22.91 -32.83 23.02
C ASP A 233 22.53 -33.14 21.56
N GLU A 234 22.13 -34.39 21.24
CA GLU A 234 21.58 -34.80 19.92
C GLU A 234 20.33 -34.02 19.52
N GLY A 235 19.35 -33.90 20.43
CA GLY A 235 18.12 -33.19 20.11
C GLY A 235 18.35 -31.68 19.95
N LYS A 236 19.19 -31.05 20.78
CA LYS A 236 19.45 -29.59 20.67
C LYS A 236 20.17 -29.26 19.36
N VAL A 237 21.15 -30.09 19.01
CA VAL A 237 21.88 -29.98 17.75
C VAL A 237 20.96 -30.21 16.53
N ALA A 238 20.06 -31.20 16.60
CA ALA A 238 19.08 -31.45 15.54
C ALA A 238 18.09 -30.29 15.37
N GLU A 239 17.66 -29.65 16.45
CA GLU A 239 16.74 -28.53 16.40
C GLU A 239 17.39 -27.27 15.80
N VAL A 240 18.62 -26.94 16.22
CA VAL A 240 19.40 -25.86 15.57
C VAL A 240 19.57 -26.13 14.08
N LYS A 241 19.85 -27.38 13.70
CA LYS A 241 19.97 -27.80 12.30
C LYS A 241 18.65 -27.58 11.55
N GLU A 242 17.54 -28.02 12.12
CA GLU A 242 16.24 -27.95 11.45
C GLU A 242 15.78 -26.51 11.23
N ASN A 243 16.13 -25.59 12.12
CA ASN A 243 15.76 -24.17 12.03
C ASN A 243 16.78 -23.30 11.29
N LEU A 244 18.03 -23.75 11.12
CA LEU A 244 19.05 -22.97 10.41
C LEU A 244 18.67 -22.75 8.94
N ARG A 245 18.61 -21.48 8.52
CA ARG A 245 18.34 -21.05 7.12
C ARG A 245 19.40 -20.04 6.68
N LEU A 246 19.59 -19.93 5.38
CA LEU A 246 20.30 -18.83 4.73
C LEU A 246 19.36 -18.25 3.67
N PHE A 247 19.32 -16.93 3.56
CA PHE A 247 18.51 -16.22 2.57
C PHE A 247 19.40 -15.69 1.44
N ARG A 248 18.79 -15.41 0.28
CA ARG A 248 19.47 -14.80 -0.87
C ARG A 248 20.61 -15.63 -1.46
N ILE A 249 20.56 -16.96 -1.31
CA ILE A 249 21.66 -17.86 -1.70
C ILE A 249 21.62 -18.34 -3.16
N ASP A 250 20.54 -18.08 -3.88
CA ASP A 250 20.37 -18.50 -5.29
C ASP A 250 20.94 -17.51 -6.31
N PHE A 251 21.18 -16.25 -5.91
CA PHE A 251 21.81 -15.22 -6.73
C PHE A 251 22.76 -14.37 -5.88
N VAL A 252 23.99 -14.86 -5.68
CA VAL A 252 24.97 -14.24 -4.79
C VAL A 252 26.04 -13.49 -5.57
N ILE A 253 26.06 -12.17 -5.40
CA ILE A 253 27.06 -11.28 -6.01
C ILE A 253 27.99 -10.61 -4.99
N GLY A 254 27.66 -10.69 -3.70
CA GLY A 254 28.45 -10.13 -2.61
C GLY A 254 28.31 -10.92 -1.31
N ASP A 255 28.89 -10.39 -0.24
CA ASP A 255 29.09 -11.13 1.01
C ASP A 255 27.79 -11.56 1.70
N LEU A 256 27.82 -12.73 2.32
CA LEU A 256 26.71 -13.28 3.10
C LEU A 256 27.00 -13.24 4.59
N THR A 257 26.03 -12.79 5.38
CA THR A 257 26.08 -12.94 6.84
C THR A 257 25.62 -14.35 7.21
N LEU A 258 26.44 -15.06 7.99
CA LEU A 258 26.19 -16.42 8.43
C LEU A 258 25.87 -16.45 9.93
N PRO A 259 24.82 -17.16 10.37
CA PRO A 259 24.55 -17.35 11.80
C PRO A 259 25.71 -18.04 12.49
N THR A 260 26.34 -17.40 13.48
CA THR A 260 27.45 -17.98 14.25
C THR A 260 26.99 -18.74 15.50
N THR A 261 25.73 -18.57 15.87
CA THR A 261 25.09 -19.22 17.02
C THR A 261 23.66 -19.57 16.66
N GLY A 262 23.23 -20.78 16.99
CA GLY A 262 21.84 -21.20 16.90
C GLY A 262 21.10 -21.03 18.22
N ALA A 263 19.89 -21.59 18.29
CA ALA A 263 19.18 -21.79 19.55
C ALA A 263 20.10 -22.43 20.62
N TYR A 264 19.78 -22.22 21.90
CA TYR A 264 20.60 -22.69 23.04
C TYR A 264 22.02 -22.09 23.11
N ASN A 265 22.31 -21.02 22.37
CA ASN A 265 23.66 -20.45 22.18
C ASN A 265 24.67 -21.49 21.64
N ILE A 266 24.20 -22.50 20.90
CA ILE A 266 25.08 -23.51 20.31
C ILE A 266 25.90 -22.86 19.20
N PRO A 267 27.24 -22.94 19.23
CA PRO A 267 28.07 -22.36 18.19
C PRO A 267 27.84 -23.09 16.86
N ILE A 268 27.77 -22.31 15.79
CA ILE A 268 27.71 -22.79 14.42
C ILE A 268 29.01 -22.41 13.74
N VAL A 269 29.76 -23.42 13.31
CA VAL A 269 31.00 -23.24 12.56
C VAL A 269 30.71 -23.51 11.10
N TRP A 270 31.16 -22.63 10.23
CA TRP A 270 30.91 -22.76 8.79
C TRP A 270 32.19 -23.13 8.05
N GLU A 271 32.03 -23.98 7.04
CA GLU A 271 33.07 -24.27 6.05
C GLU A 271 32.51 -24.15 4.63
N SER A 272 33.40 -23.86 3.69
CA SER A 272 33.09 -23.78 2.25
C SER A 272 33.87 -24.86 1.53
N ASN A 273 33.21 -25.60 0.64
CA ASN A 273 33.88 -26.56 -0.23
C ASN A 273 34.76 -25.87 -1.31
N ASN A 274 34.60 -24.56 -1.50
CA ASN A 274 35.34 -23.76 -2.46
C ASN A 274 35.75 -22.42 -1.83
N THR A 275 36.87 -22.44 -1.10
CA THR A 275 37.43 -21.27 -0.40
C THR A 275 37.97 -20.18 -1.32
N VAL A 276 38.11 -20.47 -2.62
CA VAL A 276 38.49 -19.48 -3.64
C VAL A 276 37.29 -18.61 -4.00
N ALA A 277 36.09 -19.20 -4.08
CA ALA A 277 34.86 -18.47 -4.41
C ALA A 277 34.16 -17.90 -3.16
N VAL A 278 34.18 -18.62 -2.04
CA VAL A 278 33.62 -18.15 -0.76
C VAL A 278 34.54 -18.52 0.39
N SER A 279 35.14 -17.52 1.02
CA SER A 279 35.98 -17.69 2.21
C SER A 279 35.24 -17.23 3.46
N ILE A 280 35.36 -17.98 4.57
CA ILE A 280 34.59 -17.70 5.79
C ILE A 280 35.51 -17.11 6.86
N ALA A 281 35.13 -15.96 7.40
CA ALA A 281 35.82 -15.32 8.51
C ALA A 281 34.82 -14.58 9.41
N GLY A 282 34.87 -14.84 10.72
CA GLY A 282 34.09 -14.07 11.71
C GLY A 282 32.57 -14.10 11.52
N GLY A 283 32.00 -15.17 10.97
CA GLY A 283 30.57 -15.24 10.65
C GLY A 283 30.17 -14.59 9.33
N VAL A 284 31.13 -14.16 8.52
CA VAL A 284 30.90 -13.62 7.18
C VAL A 284 31.45 -14.59 6.13
N ALA A 285 30.61 -14.95 5.17
CA ALA A 285 31.04 -15.60 3.92
C ALA A 285 31.43 -14.50 2.93
N ASN A 286 32.74 -14.26 2.83
CA ASN A 286 33.35 -13.30 1.91
C ASN A 286 33.34 -13.91 0.51
N VAL A 287 32.64 -13.27 -0.42
CA VAL A 287 32.39 -13.76 -1.77
C VAL A 287 33.43 -13.17 -2.73
N THR A 288 34.05 -14.04 -3.52
CA THR A 288 34.94 -13.67 -4.63
C THR A 288 34.36 -14.25 -5.91
N ARG A 289 33.74 -13.38 -6.72
CA ARG A 289 33.14 -13.77 -8.00
C ARG A 289 34.21 -14.30 -8.96
N GLN A 290 33.95 -15.48 -9.52
CA GLN A 290 34.82 -16.10 -10.54
C GLN A 290 34.43 -15.60 -11.94
N GLU A 291 35.09 -16.07 -13.00
CA GLU A 291 34.67 -15.75 -14.38
C GLU A 291 33.30 -16.37 -14.71
N LEU A 292 33.12 -17.64 -14.37
CA LEU A 292 31.86 -18.37 -14.57
C LEU A 292 31.08 -18.48 -13.27
N ASP A 293 29.76 -18.67 -13.40
CA ASP A 293 28.91 -19.01 -12.26
C ASP A 293 29.47 -20.22 -11.53
N THR A 294 29.55 -20.09 -10.21
CA THR A 294 30.19 -21.07 -9.36
C THR A 294 29.22 -21.50 -8.28
N GLU A 295 28.81 -22.75 -8.34
CA GLU A 295 28.09 -23.38 -7.24
C GLU A 295 29.07 -23.68 -6.10
N VAL A 296 28.71 -23.23 -4.90
CA VAL A 296 29.45 -23.44 -3.66
C VAL A 296 28.53 -24.13 -2.66
N THR A 297 29.05 -25.15 -1.99
CA THR A 297 28.36 -25.76 -0.85
C THR A 297 28.94 -25.19 0.44
N LEU A 298 28.11 -24.49 1.19
CA LEU A 298 28.43 -24.10 2.55
C LEU A 298 27.92 -25.16 3.52
N THR A 299 28.79 -25.65 4.40
CA THR A 299 28.44 -26.60 5.44
C THR A 299 28.46 -25.89 6.79
N ALA A 300 27.32 -25.87 7.47
CA ALA A 300 27.22 -25.49 8.86
C ALA A 300 27.45 -26.72 9.74
N THR A 301 28.47 -26.69 10.58
CA THR A 301 28.73 -27.66 11.65
C THR A 301 28.19 -27.12 12.96
N ILE A 302 27.28 -27.88 13.56
CA ILE A 302 26.60 -27.55 14.80
C ILE A 302 27.10 -28.54 15.84
N THR A 303 27.82 -28.04 16.84
CA THR A 303 28.46 -28.91 17.85
C THR A 303 28.07 -28.47 19.25
N LEU A 304 27.57 -29.44 20.02
CA LEU A 304 27.38 -29.31 21.46
C LEU A 304 28.01 -30.53 22.14
N ASN A 305 29.01 -30.30 22.99
CA ASN A 305 29.83 -31.35 23.61
C ASN A 305 30.42 -32.32 22.57
N ASP A 306 30.12 -33.62 22.67
CA ASP A 306 30.60 -34.66 21.74
C ASP A 306 29.65 -34.92 20.56
N VAL A 307 28.49 -34.25 20.54
CA VAL A 307 27.48 -34.37 19.47
C VAL A 307 27.73 -33.33 18.40
N THR A 308 27.75 -33.77 17.14
CA THR A 308 27.95 -32.89 15.99
C THR A 308 27.06 -33.30 14.84
N GLU A 309 26.35 -32.34 14.26
CA GLU A 309 25.62 -32.49 13.01
C GLU A 309 26.07 -31.45 11.99
N THR A 310 25.78 -31.73 10.72
CA THR A 310 26.04 -30.79 9.64
C THR A 310 24.81 -30.53 8.79
N LYS A 311 24.60 -29.27 8.39
CA LYS A 311 23.64 -28.87 7.35
C LYS A 311 24.37 -28.25 6.18
N THR A 312 23.93 -28.55 4.96
CA THR A 312 24.53 -27.98 3.76
C THR A 312 23.56 -27.03 3.08
N PHE A 313 24.13 -25.97 2.50
CA PHE A 313 23.43 -24.95 1.73
C PHE A 313 24.09 -24.85 0.36
N ARG A 314 23.27 -24.91 -0.68
CA ARG A 314 23.71 -24.68 -2.06
C ARG A 314 23.68 -23.17 -2.30
N VAL A 315 24.85 -22.58 -2.49
CA VAL A 315 25.04 -21.16 -2.77
C VAL A 315 25.47 -21.02 -4.22
N PHE A 316 24.83 -20.12 -4.97
CA PHE A 316 25.15 -19.88 -6.36
C PHE A 316 25.81 -18.51 -6.52
N VAL A 317 27.14 -18.50 -6.62
CA VAL A 317 27.94 -17.28 -6.80
C VAL A 317 27.96 -16.94 -8.28
N ILE A 318 27.47 -15.75 -8.60
CA ILE A 318 27.33 -15.29 -9.99
C ILE A 318 28.69 -14.84 -10.54
N GLY A 319 29.05 -15.38 -11.70
CA GLY A 319 30.30 -15.10 -12.39
C GLY A 319 30.38 -13.65 -12.91
N THR A 320 31.60 -13.16 -13.11
CA THR A 320 31.90 -11.85 -13.70
C THR A 320 31.84 -11.84 -15.23
N GLY A 321 31.85 -13.01 -15.86
CA GLY A 321 31.67 -13.17 -17.31
C GLY A 321 30.21 -13.10 -17.76
N ASN A 322 29.27 -13.15 -16.82
CA ASN A 322 27.86 -12.91 -17.05
C ASN A 322 27.54 -11.44 -16.77
N THR A 323 26.64 -10.86 -17.55
CA THR A 323 26.11 -9.52 -17.34
C THR A 323 24.60 -9.62 -17.20
N TYR A 324 24.06 -8.91 -16.23
CA TYR A 324 22.62 -8.83 -15.98
C TYR A 324 22.16 -7.40 -16.16
N THR A 325 21.53 -7.13 -17.30
CA THR A 325 20.95 -5.82 -17.62
C THR A 325 19.46 -5.83 -17.28
N TYR A 326 19.03 -4.89 -16.45
CA TYR A 326 17.62 -4.54 -16.30
C TYR A 326 17.22 -3.61 -17.45
N ARG A 327 16.28 -4.04 -18.29
CA ARG A 327 15.88 -3.30 -19.50
C ARG A 327 14.50 -2.70 -19.29
N GLU A 328 14.41 -1.39 -19.33
CA GLU A 328 13.19 -0.62 -19.10
C GLU A 328 13.02 0.50 -20.13
N TYR A 329 11.99 1.31 -19.92
CA TYR A 329 11.65 2.40 -20.82
C TYR A 329 11.28 3.66 -20.03
N THR A 330 11.49 4.79 -20.69
CA THR A 330 11.23 6.13 -20.14
C THR A 330 10.63 7.04 -21.20
N ALA A 331 9.90 8.07 -20.78
CA ALA A 331 9.53 9.16 -21.68
C ALA A 331 10.74 10.05 -22.03
N GLY A 332 11.85 9.90 -21.30
CA GLY A 332 13.07 10.68 -21.46
C GLY A 332 13.00 12.05 -20.79
N GLU A 333 14.16 12.65 -20.58
CA GLU A 333 14.30 13.95 -19.94
C GLU A 333 15.46 14.76 -20.57
N SER A 334 15.51 16.06 -20.30
CA SER A 334 16.58 16.95 -20.75
C SER A 334 17.55 17.36 -19.63
N ILE A 335 17.15 17.19 -18.37
CA ILE A 335 17.90 17.57 -17.18
C ILE A 335 17.59 16.64 -15.98
N ILE A 336 18.64 16.14 -15.33
CA ILE A 336 18.57 15.32 -14.11
C ILE A 336 19.33 15.99 -12.94
N ASN A 337 19.32 17.33 -12.92
CA ASN A 337 19.97 18.10 -11.86
C ASN A 337 19.14 18.04 -10.57
N PRO A 338 19.70 17.63 -9.42
CA PRO A 338 18.95 17.51 -8.17
C PRO A 338 18.39 18.84 -7.67
N HIS A 339 18.94 20.00 -8.05
CA HIS A 339 18.44 21.30 -7.59
C HIS A 339 17.26 21.83 -8.43
N ALA A 340 16.96 21.24 -9.58
CA ALA A 340 15.91 21.70 -10.50
C ALA A 340 14.57 21.02 -10.20
N THR A 341 13.41 21.68 -10.37
CA THR A 341 12.17 20.91 -10.43
C THR A 341 12.17 20.07 -11.69
N THR A 342 12.14 18.77 -11.50
CA THR A 342 12.07 17.82 -12.60
C THR A 342 10.71 17.14 -12.63
N ALA A 343 10.25 16.72 -13.81
CA ALA A 343 9.13 15.79 -13.91
C ALA A 343 9.46 14.50 -13.14
N GLY A 344 8.44 13.74 -12.74
CA GLY A 344 8.63 12.45 -12.04
C GLY A 344 9.62 11.52 -12.77
N VAL A 345 9.57 11.52 -14.10
CA VAL A 345 10.48 10.77 -14.99
C VAL A 345 11.97 11.07 -14.72
N ALA A 346 12.34 12.32 -14.42
CA ALA A 346 13.73 12.61 -14.12
C ALA A 346 14.15 12.12 -12.72
N SER A 347 13.20 12.06 -11.78
CA SER A 347 13.48 11.54 -10.44
C SER A 347 13.94 10.09 -10.55
N ASP A 348 13.20 9.28 -11.32
CA ASP A 348 13.53 7.86 -11.56
C ASP A 348 14.94 7.69 -12.17
N LEU A 349 15.26 8.49 -13.20
CA LEU A 349 16.58 8.48 -13.87
C LEU A 349 17.72 8.88 -12.91
N TYR A 350 17.47 9.89 -12.09
CA TYR A 350 18.43 10.45 -11.13
C TYR A 350 18.64 9.55 -9.89
N ASP A 351 17.60 8.85 -9.45
CA ASP A 351 17.63 8.00 -8.25
C ASP A 351 18.54 6.77 -8.43
N TYR A 352 18.84 6.37 -9.68
CA TYR A 352 19.85 5.35 -9.97
C TYR A 352 21.29 5.79 -9.65
N ILE A 353 21.58 7.09 -9.74
CA ILE A 353 22.93 7.62 -9.58
C ILE A 353 23.17 8.30 -8.23
N THR A 354 22.18 8.30 -7.35
CA THR A 354 22.25 8.97 -6.05
C THR A 354 21.71 8.12 -4.91
N ALA A 355 21.87 8.62 -3.68
CA ALA A 355 21.38 7.99 -2.47
C ALA A 355 21.15 9.06 -1.39
N GLY A 356 20.14 8.89 -0.53
CA GLY A 356 19.92 9.77 0.62
C GLY A 356 20.87 9.49 1.79
N LEU A 357 20.95 10.45 2.72
CA LEU A 357 21.61 10.22 4.02
C LEU A 357 20.92 9.11 4.81
N TYR A 358 19.60 9.01 4.67
CA TYR A 358 18.77 7.93 5.18
C TYR A 358 18.08 7.22 4.01
N LYS A 359 17.47 6.06 4.26
CA LYS A 359 16.66 5.35 3.27
C LYS A 359 15.42 4.74 3.92
N GLY A 360 14.32 4.73 3.18
CA GLY A 360 13.19 3.87 3.53
C GLY A 360 13.54 2.41 3.28
N ASP A 361 13.39 1.56 4.30
CA ASP A 361 13.59 0.11 4.17
C ASP A 361 12.86 -0.64 5.30
N PHE A 362 12.81 -1.97 5.20
CA PHE A 362 12.35 -2.82 6.30
C PHE A 362 13.37 -2.83 7.44
N ASP A 363 12.92 -2.65 8.68
CA ASP A 363 13.75 -2.81 9.87
C ASP A 363 13.84 -4.27 10.31
N TRP A 364 14.58 -5.05 9.52
CA TRP A 364 14.87 -6.46 9.77
C TRP A 364 15.44 -6.70 11.17
N ALA A 365 16.28 -5.79 11.65
CA ALA A 365 16.97 -5.93 12.92
C ALA A 365 16.01 -5.82 14.11
N SER A 366 15.12 -4.82 14.10
CA SER A 366 14.09 -4.67 15.13
C SER A 366 13.09 -5.83 15.12
N ALA A 367 12.80 -6.39 13.93
CA ALA A 367 11.97 -7.59 13.82
C ALA A 367 12.68 -8.88 14.28
N GLY A 368 13.99 -8.85 14.53
CA GLY A 368 14.78 -10.04 14.85
C GLY A 368 14.89 -11.03 13.68
N LEU A 369 14.66 -10.56 12.45
CA LEU A 369 14.64 -11.36 11.23
C LEU A 369 15.93 -11.16 10.42
N GLN A 370 16.29 -12.17 9.64
CA GLN A 370 17.38 -12.02 8.67
C GLN A 370 16.88 -11.27 7.44
N VAL A 371 17.76 -10.46 6.85
CA VAL A 371 17.44 -9.73 5.62
C VAL A 371 17.00 -10.69 4.52
N GLY A 372 15.81 -10.45 3.97
CA GLY A 372 15.19 -11.29 2.94
C GLY A 372 14.28 -12.40 3.47
N ASP A 373 14.07 -12.50 4.79
CA ASP A 373 13.09 -13.42 5.39
C ASP A 373 11.67 -12.83 5.35
N PHE A 374 11.05 -12.84 4.17
CA PHE A 374 9.68 -12.33 3.96
C PHE A 374 8.56 -13.28 4.45
N ARG A 375 8.85 -14.29 5.28
CA ARG A 375 7.80 -15.21 5.77
C ARG A 375 6.98 -14.64 6.93
N ASN A 376 7.51 -13.63 7.62
CA ASN A 376 6.87 -12.95 8.73
C ASN A 376 6.75 -11.45 8.42
N MET A 377 6.20 -11.12 7.24
CA MET A 377 6.10 -9.73 6.79
C MET A 377 5.32 -8.83 7.74
N ASP A 378 4.37 -9.37 8.51
CA ASP A 378 3.62 -8.64 9.53
C ASP A 378 4.49 -8.08 10.67
N LEU A 379 5.70 -8.63 10.87
CA LEU A 379 6.68 -8.13 11.83
C LEU A 379 7.62 -7.07 11.24
N LEU A 380 7.66 -6.95 9.91
CA LEU A 380 8.60 -6.08 9.22
C LEU A 380 8.04 -4.67 9.11
N ASN A 381 8.40 -3.82 10.07
CA ASN A 381 8.06 -2.41 10.01
C ASN A 381 8.93 -1.66 8.99
N TYR A 382 8.36 -0.62 8.39
CA TYR A 382 9.10 0.37 7.61
C TYR A 382 9.76 1.40 8.54
N ASP A 383 11.02 1.74 8.26
CA ASP A 383 11.71 2.86 8.91
C ASP A 383 12.63 3.57 7.90
N ARG A 384 13.00 4.80 8.25
CA ARG A 384 14.01 5.61 7.57
C ARG A 384 15.37 5.37 8.23
N LEU A 385 16.03 4.30 7.81
CA LEU A 385 17.28 3.82 8.39
C LEU A 385 18.50 4.63 7.92
N PRO A 386 19.57 4.74 8.71
CA PRO A 386 20.84 5.34 8.27
C PRO A 386 21.36 4.68 6.99
N TYR A 387 21.76 5.50 6.01
CA TYR A 387 22.27 5.03 4.73
C TYR A 387 23.65 5.61 4.38
N LEU A 388 23.73 6.80 3.77
CA LEU A 388 25.02 7.52 3.68
C LEU A 388 25.43 8.12 5.04
N ALA A 389 24.45 8.34 5.93
CA ALA A 389 24.71 8.57 7.34
C ALA A 389 25.12 7.26 8.03
N LYS A 390 26.07 7.35 8.94
CA LYS A 390 26.57 6.24 9.76
C LYS A 390 25.60 5.86 10.88
N SER A 391 24.76 6.79 11.32
CA SER A 391 23.82 6.60 12.44
C SER A 391 22.61 7.53 12.33
N LEU A 392 21.63 7.33 13.22
CA LEU A 392 20.51 8.27 13.39
C LEU A 392 21.03 9.67 13.76
N PRO A 393 20.33 10.75 13.37
CA PRO A 393 20.80 12.10 13.64
C PRO A 393 20.82 12.37 15.15
N ILE A 394 21.83 13.11 15.61
CA ILE A 394 22.03 13.42 17.03
C ILE A 394 21.46 14.81 17.32
N ASP A 395 20.42 14.88 18.15
CA ASP A 395 19.93 16.15 18.71
C ASP A 395 20.94 16.67 19.74
N VAL A 396 21.65 17.73 19.40
CA VAL A 396 22.78 18.26 20.18
C VAL A 396 22.30 18.87 21.50
N ASN A 397 21.11 19.48 21.51
CA ASN A 397 20.59 20.23 22.64
C ASN A 397 19.36 19.59 23.30
N GLY A 398 18.74 18.59 22.65
CA GLY A 398 17.46 18.03 23.05
C GLY A 398 16.26 18.92 22.68
N ASP A 399 16.47 19.91 21.80
CA ASP A 399 15.46 20.91 21.39
C ASP A 399 14.92 20.66 19.97
N GLN A 400 15.40 19.62 19.29
CA GLN A 400 15.07 19.26 17.92
C GLN A 400 15.36 20.35 16.88
N LYS A 401 16.21 21.34 17.24
CA LYS A 401 16.64 22.42 16.35
C LYS A 401 18.09 22.30 15.93
N THR A 402 18.92 21.58 16.67
CA THR A 402 20.34 21.40 16.30
C THR A 402 20.65 19.94 16.11
N TRP A 403 20.91 19.53 14.87
CA TRP A 403 21.12 18.14 14.48
C TRP A 403 22.52 17.92 13.93
N ASN A 404 23.24 16.96 14.49
CA ASN A 404 24.48 16.46 13.90
C ASN A 404 24.21 15.17 13.14
N ILE A 405 24.67 15.11 11.90
CA ILE A 405 24.62 13.94 11.03
C ILE A 405 26.05 13.47 10.79
N GLU A 406 26.36 12.26 11.24
CA GLU A 406 27.66 11.63 11.00
C GLU A 406 27.62 10.88 9.66
N LEU A 407 28.45 11.29 8.70
CA LEU A 407 28.62 10.61 7.43
C LEU A 407 29.43 9.33 7.62
N ARG A 408 29.24 8.33 6.76
CA ARG A 408 30.20 7.22 6.68
C ARG A 408 31.56 7.71 6.17
N GLU A 409 32.64 7.05 6.59
CA GLU A 409 34.01 7.39 6.19
C GLU A 409 34.43 6.76 4.85
N ASP A 410 33.64 5.83 4.32
CA ASP A 410 33.91 5.08 3.09
C ASP A 410 33.15 5.61 1.87
N LEU A 411 32.44 6.73 1.99
CA LEU A 411 31.67 7.35 0.91
C LEU A 411 32.59 7.87 -0.20
N LYS A 412 32.22 7.56 -1.44
CA LYS A 412 32.99 7.94 -2.64
C LYS A 412 32.07 8.30 -3.79
N TRP A 413 32.55 9.23 -4.61
CA TRP A 413 32.04 9.45 -5.96
C TRP A 413 32.42 8.27 -6.87
N GLU A 414 31.77 8.16 -8.04
CA GLU A 414 32.03 7.11 -9.03
C GLU A 414 33.46 7.09 -9.60
N ASP A 415 34.25 8.15 -9.41
CA ASP A 415 35.67 8.21 -9.77
C ASP A 415 36.60 7.75 -8.63
N GLY A 416 36.02 7.38 -7.48
CA GLY A 416 36.70 6.92 -6.29
C GLY A 416 37.18 8.03 -5.36
N THR A 417 36.95 9.31 -5.69
CA THR A 417 37.25 10.42 -4.79
C THR A 417 36.32 10.41 -3.56
N PRO A 418 36.81 10.76 -2.37
CA PRO A 418 36.01 10.70 -1.15
C PRO A 418 34.94 11.80 -1.14
N ILE A 419 33.76 11.47 -0.60
CA ILE A 419 32.71 12.44 -0.31
C ILE A 419 32.85 12.89 1.14
N THR A 420 32.81 14.20 1.38
CA THR A 420 32.93 14.81 2.70
C THR A 420 31.82 15.82 2.93
N VAL A 421 31.78 16.40 4.14
CA VAL A 421 30.85 17.48 4.46
C VAL A 421 31.04 18.71 3.56
N ASP A 422 32.23 18.93 2.99
CA ASP A 422 32.46 20.07 2.08
C ASP A 422 31.61 19.96 0.80
N ASP A 423 31.38 18.74 0.28
CA ASP A 423 30.53 18.51 -0.89
C ASP A 423 29.06 18.85 -0.61
N TYR A 424 28.57 18.50 0.58
CA TYR A 424 27.21 18.85 1.03
C TYR A 424 27.05 20.36 1.24
N LEU A 425 28.03 21.01 1.89
CA LEU A 425 27.98 22.46 2.09
C LEU A 425 28.03 23.22 0.76
N TYR A 426 28.83 22.75 -0.19
CA TYR A 426 28.84 23.30 -1.54
C TYR A 426 27.48 23.12 -2.23
N ALA A 427 26.90 21.91 -2.17
CA ALA A 427 25.58 21.61 -2.73
C ALA A 427 24.51 22.54 -2.16
N TYR A 428 24.40 22.65 -0.84
CA TYR A 428 23.43 23.52 -0.18
C TYR A 428 23.64 24.99 -0.52
N LYS A 429 24.89 25.45 -0.56
CA LYS A 429 25.19 26.82 -1.00
C LYS A 429 24.71 27.10 -2.42
N MET A 430 24.88 26.15 -3.33
CA MET A 430 24.41 26.29 -4.71
C MET A 430 22.89 26.16 -4.80
N LEU A 431 22.28 25.25 -4.05
CA LEU A 431 20.82 25.06 -3.99
C LEU A 431 20.11 26.37 -3.64
N ILE A 432 20.57 27.06 -2.60
CA ILE A 432 20.00 28.36 -2.17
C ILE A 432 20.76 29.59 -2.71
N ASP A 433 21.56 29.48 -3.78
CA ASP A 433 22.26 30.64 -4.34
C ASP A 433 21.25 31.65 -4.92
N PRO A 434 21.25 32.93 -4.46
CA PRO A 434 20.28 33.95 -4.89
C PRO A 434 20.38 34.32 -6.37
N LYS A 435 21.44 33.89 -7.08
CA LYS A 435 21.57 34.08 -8.52
C LYS A 435 21.06 32.89 -9.33
N LEU A 436 21.10 31.69 -8.76
CA LEU A 436 20.63 30.46 -9.42
C LEU A 436 19.13 30.25 -9.24
N VAL A 437 18.57 30.75 -8.12
CA VAL A 437 17.14 30.75 -7.83
C VAL A 437 16.52 29.36 -8.08
N ASN A 438 17.17 28.30 -7.61
CA ASN A 438 16.74 26.94 -7.90
C ASN A 438 15.36 26.65 -7.31
N ASP A 439 14.52 25.91 -8.04
CA ASP A 439 13.14 25.66 -7.62
C ASP A 439 13.04 24.88 -6.30
N ARG A 440 14.01 23.99 -6.05
CA ARG A 440 14.08 23.16 -4.83
C ARG A 440 14.74 23.86 -3.64
N ALA A 441 15.00 25.17 -3.74
CA ALA A 441 15.59 25.93 -2.63
C ALA A 441 14.72 25.84 -1.35
N SER A 442 13.39 25.72 -1.50
CA SER A 442 12.45 25.53 -0.39
C SER A 442 12.74 24.30 0.46
N ASN A 443 13.41 23.27 -0.06
CA ASN A 443 13.80 22.11 0.75
C ASN A 443 14.70 22.50 1.95
N LEU A 444 15.48 23.58 1.84
CA LEU A 444 16.36 24.07 2.92
C LEU A 444 15.79 25.22 3.74
N TYR A 445 14.59 25.73 3.45
CA TYR A 445 14.01 26.79 4.28
C TYR A 445 12.52 26.62 4.62
N GLN A 446 11.81 25.71 3.94
CA GLN A 446 10.46 25.27 4.31
C GLN A 446 10.50 23.86 4.89
N ASP A 447 11.00 22.88 4.14
CA ASP A 447 10.93 21.48 4.54
C ASP A 447 11.94 21.14 5.65
N ILE A 448 13.17 21.63 5.52
CA ILE A 448 14.17 21.69 6.58
C ILE A 448 14.33 23.18 6.89
N PRO A 449 13.73 23.73 7.96
CA PRO A 449 13.69 25.17 8.20
C PRO A 449 15.05 25.68 8.70
N VAL A 450 16.09 25.65 7.87
CA VAL A 450 17.45 26.05 8.24
C VAL A 450 17.49 27.54 8.55
N VAL A 451 18.10 27.90 9.68
CA VAL A 451 18.29 29.30 10.07
C VAL A 451 18.95 30.09 8.93
N ASN A 452 18.35 31.23 8.59
CA ASN A 452 18.80 32.18 7.57
C ASN A 452 18.84 31.66 6.11
N ALA A 453 18.35 30.45 5.82
CA ALA A 453 18.38 29.92 4.45
C ALA A 453 17.43 30.70 3.51
N GLU A 454 16.20 31.00 3.95
CA GLU A 454 15.25 31.82 3.18
C GLU A 454 15.82 33.23 2.92
N ASP A 455 16.37 33.85 3.97
CA ASP A 455 16.98 35.18 3.90
C ASP A 455 18.15 35.23 2.92
N TYR A 456 18.99 34.18 2.90
CA TYR A 456 20.11 34.07 1.97
C TYR A 456 19.64 33.88 0.53
N PHE A 457 18.62 33.06 0.31
CA PHE A 457 18.07 32.78 -1.02
C PHE A 457 17.45 34.02 -1.68
N PHE A 458 16.67 34.79 -0.92
CA PHE A 458 15.99 35.97 -1.46
C PHE A 458 16.81 37.27 -1.33
N GLN A 459 18.04 37.22 -0.81
CA GLN A 459 18.86 38.41 -0.60
C GLN A 459 19.09 39.21 -1.89
N GLY A 460 19.01 40.53 -1.80
CA GLY A 460 19.32 41.43 -2.92
C GLY A 460 18.42 41.31 -4.16
N THR A 461 17.43 40.41 -4.15
CA THR A 461 16.47 40.22 -5.25
C THR A 461 15.41 41.33 -5.30
N GLY A 462 15.21 42.05 -4.20
CA GLY A 462 14.11 43.00 -4.03
C GLY A 462 12.76 42.33 -3.75
N TYR A 463 12.74 40.99 -3.66
CA TYR A 463 11.56 40.20 -3.32
C TYR A 463 10.96 40.60 -1.97
N LYS A 464 9.64 40.47 -1.86
CA LYS A 464 8.83 40.95 -0.73
C LYS A 464 7.87 39.92 -0.14
N GLY A 465 8.05 38.63 -0.48
CA GLY A 465 7.20 37.54 0.02
C GLY A 465 5.89 37.29 -0.77
N CYS A 466 5.79 37.73 -2.03
CA CYS A 466 4.62 37.49 -2.91
C CYS A 466 4.79 36.22 -3.77
N TYR A 467 3.75 35.64 -4.38
CA TYR A 467 3.90 34.47 -5.25
C TYR A 467 4.88 34.75 -6.42
N VAL A 468 5.81 33.83 -6.70
CA VAL A 468 6.82 33.95 -7.77
C VAL A 468 6.59 32.85 -8.79
N MET A 469 6.48 33.23 -10.06
CA MET A 469 6.55 32.28 -11.17
C MET A 469 8.00 32.25 -11.69
N TYR A 470 8.59 31.05 -11.68
CA TYR A 470 9.91 30.78 -12.26
C TYR A 470 9.73 30.43 -13.76
N ASP A 471 10.42 31.15 -14.65
CA ASP A 471 10.43 30.86 -16.09
C ASP A 471 11.56 29.88 -16.42
N ASN A 472 11.24 28.57 -16.36
CA ASN A 472 12.23 27.48 -16.34
C ASN A 472 12.59 26.91 -17.71
N GLN A 473 12.53 27.66 -18.81
CA GLN A 473 12.63 27.07 -20.15
C GLN A 473 13.71 27.72 -21.03
N VAL A 474 14.97 27.29 -20.87
CA VAL A 474 15.91 27.19 -22.01
C VAL A 474 16.52 25.80 -22.04
N GLU A 475 16.23 25.08 -23.11
CA GLU A 475 16.72 23.74 -23.43
C GLU A 475 18.21 23.53 -23.04
N GLY A 476 18.48 22.58 -22.12
CA GLY A 476 19.83 22.18 -21.73
C GLY A 476 20.56 23.10 -20.72
N SER A 477 19.86 23.97 -19.98
CA SER A 477 20.44 24.72 -18.85
C SER A 477 19.37 25.20 -17.88
N LEU A 478 19.71 25.38 -16.60
CA LEU A 478 18.80 26.06 -15.66
C LEU A 478 18.74 27.54 -15.98
N VAL A 479 17.54 28.07 -16.20
CA VAL A 479 17.27 29.49 -16.38
C VAL A 479 16.24 29.89 -15.36
N THR A 480 16.56 30.87 -14.53
CA THR A 480 15.60 31.41 -13.58
C THR A 480 15.70 32.92 -13.59
N SER A 481 14.54 33.56 -13.70
CA SER A 481 14.37 34.97 -13.37
C SER A 481 13.13 35.07 -12.53
N ILE A 482 13.23 35.79 -11.41
CA ILE A 482 12.07 36.13 -10.59
C ILE A 482 11.21 37.08 -11.42
N SER A 483 10.01 36.65 -11.82
CA SER A 483 8.98 37.55 -12.32
C SER A 483 8.10 38.00 -11.15
N GLU A 484 8.00 39.32 -10.94
CA GLU A 484 7.02 39.88 -10.01
C GLU A 484 5.66 39.88 -10.70
N ASP A 485 4.82 38.89 -10.41
CA ASP A 485 3.39 39.14 -10.47
C ASP A 485 3.07 40.01 -9.25
N ALA A 486 2.55 41.22 -9.51
CA ALA A 486 2.10 42.13 -8.47
C ALA A 486 1.27 41.31 -7.48
N CYS A 487 1.49 41.49 -6.17
CA CYS A 487 0.70 40.87 -5.11
C CYS A 487 -0.81 41.09 -5.39
N THR A 488 -1.40 40.22 -6.21
CA THR A 488 -2.80 40.25 -6.60
C THR A 488 -3.50 39.51 -5.51
N ILE A 489 -4.18 40.30 -4.68
CA ILE A 489 -5.25 39.83 -3.83
C ILE A 489 -6.26 39.16 -4.78
N GLU A 490 -6.19 37.84 -4.93
CA GLU A 490 -7.36 37.10 -5.40
C GLU A 490 -8.29 36.93 -4.21
N TYR A 491 -9.46 37.55 -4.34
CA TYR A 491 -10.56 37.39 -3.41
C TYR A 491 -11.20 36.02 -3.64
N LEU A 492 -11.08 35.12 -2.68
CA LEU A 492 -12.04 34.03 -2.46
C LEU A 492 -12.89 34.41 -1.23
N GLY A 493 -13.79 35.38 -1.38
CA GLY A 493 -14.71 35.81 -0.31
C GLY A 493 -14.14 36.79 0.74
N GLU A 494 -14.89 37.00 1.84
CA GLU A 494 -14.73 38.11 2.82
C GLU A 494 -13.48 38.06 3.74
N HIS A 495 -12.50 37.19 3.49
CA HIS A 495 -11.27 37.14 4.29
C HIS A 495 -10.05 37.62 3.49
N GLU A 496 -9.58 38.83 3.81
CA GLU A 496 -8.25 39.31 3.42
C GLU A 496 -7.18 38.42 4.09
N THR A 497 -6.42 37.63 3.31
CA THR A 497 -5.15 37.09 3.81
C THR A 497 -4.10 38.19 3.68
N SER A 498 -3.83 38.91 4.78
CA SER A 498 -2.69 39.82 4.81
C SER A 498 -1.40 38.99 4.82
N ARG A 499 -0.78 38.77 3.67
CA ARG A 499 0.64 38.36 3.66
C ARG A 499 1.45 39.53 4.21
N THR A 500 2.21 39.27 5.27
CA THR A 500 3.16 40.27 5.77
C THR A 500 4.24 40.42 4.72
N VAL A 501 4.46 41.63 4.23
CA VAL A 501 5.61 41.92 3.37
C VAL A 501 6.88 41.59 4.15
N GLN A 502 7.55 40.50 3.76
CA GLN A 502 8.83 40.09 4.34
C GLN A 502 9.93 40.84 3.58
N ASN A 503 10.71 41.64 4.30
CA ASN A 503 11.86 42.32 3.71
C ASN A 503 13.10 41.45 3.94
N TYR A 504 13.67 40.94 2.87
CA TYR A 504 14.92 40.17 2.91
C TYR A 504 16.14 41.11 2.94
N PRO A 505 17.28 40.67 3.50
CA PRO A 505 18.48 41.49 3.58
C PRO A 505 19.04 41.85 2.20
N GLU A 506 19.76 42.98 2.09
CA GLU A 506 20.50 43.30 0.87
C GLU A 506 21.65 42.30 0.63
N THR A 507 22.28 41.83 1.72
CA THR A 507 23.40 40.89 1.70
C THR A 507 23.44 40.08 3.01
N LEU A 508 23.73 38.79 2.90
CA LEU A 508 23.93 37.81 3.96
C LEU A 508 25.08 36.88 3.55
N ASP A 509 25.99 36.55 4.47
CA ASP A 509 27.06 35.61 4.16
C ASP A 509 26.58 34.17 4.35
N PHE A 510 26.98 33.24 3.47
CA PHE A 510 26.56 31.83 3.60
C PHE A 510 27.00 31.20 4.93
N SER A 511 28.08 31.71 5.55
CA SER A 511 28.50 31.27 6.89
C SER A 511 27.49 31.60 8.01
N GLU A 512 26.52 32.49 7.76
CA GLU A 512 25.40 32.78 8.66
C GLU A 512 24.21 31.83 8.45
N VAL A 513 24.20 31.03 7.39
CA VAL A 513 23.19 29.98 7.16
C VAL A 513 23.49 28.80 8.07
N GLY A 514 22.44 28.25 8.69
CA GLY A 514 22.51 27.18 9.69
C GLY A 514 22.96 25.80 9.21
N VAL A 515 23.80 25.70 8.17
CA VAL A 515 24.46 24.46 7.75
C VAL A 515 25.96 24.57 7.98
N HIS A 516 26.51 23.70 8.82
CA HIS A 516 27.87 23.83 9.31
C HIS A 516 28.66 22.53 9.23
N LYS A 517 29.97 22.68 9.00
CA LYS A 517 30.94 21.60 9.12
C LYS A 517 31.48 21.54 10.55
N VAL A 518 31.17 20.48 11.28
CA VAL A 518 31.80 20.20 12.57
C VAL A 518 33.17 19.55 12.36
N ASN A 519 33.26 18.61 11.42
CA ASN A 519 34.49 18.00 10.91
C ASN A 519 34.21 17.40 9.51
N ASP A 520 35.20 16.75 8.88
CA ASP A 520 35.11 16.20 7.51
C ASP A 520 33.94 15.20 7.31
N HIS A 521 33.41 14.59 8.37
CA HIS A 521 32.33 13.61 8.33
C HIS A 521 31.19 13.93 9.30
N THR A 522 31.07 15.18 9.76
CA THR A 522 29.94 15.60 10.61
C THR A 522 29.35 16.91 10.12
N LEU A 523 28.19 16.81 9.50
CA LEU A 523 27.35 17.92 9.05
C LEU A 523 26.41 18.32 10.20
N GLN A 524 26.25 19.61 10.42
CA GLN A 524 25.32 20.14 11.41
C GLN A 524 24.25 21.01 10.73
N PHE A 525 22.99 20.77 11.09
CA PHE A 525 21.87 21.65 10.81
C PHE A 525 21.50 22.43 12.08
N VAL A 526 21.26 23.73 11.93
CA VAL A 526 20.67 24.63 12.92
C VAL A 526 19.38 25.16 12.31
N LEU A 527 18.26 24.81 12.94
CA LEU A 527 16.91 25.03 12.45
C LEU A 527 16.23 26.18 13.18
N GLN A 528 15.45 26.95 12.43
CA GLN A 528 14.59 28.01 12.93
C GLN A 528 13.47 27.44 13.81
N ASP A 529 12.86 26.35 13.35
CA ASP A 529 11.76 25.63 14.00
C ASP A 529 12.16 24.17 14.27
N PRO A 530 11.62 23.54 15.33
CA PRO A 530 11.99 22.17 15.68
C PRO A 530 11.44 21.19 14.64
N LEU A 531 12.25 20.19 14.26
CA LEU A 531 11.84 19.06 13.44
C LEU A 531 12.15 17.77 14.18
N THR A 532 11.22 16.81 14.21
CA THR A 532 11.50 15.51 14.82
C THR A 532 12.60 14.80 14.05
N SER A 533 13.26 13.84 14.71
CA SER A 533 14.25 12.98 14.05
C SER A 533 13.65 12.30 12.82
N TRP A 534 12.37 11.93 12.88
CA TRP A 534 11.68 11.26 11.77
C TRP A 534 11.47 12.19 10.57
N ASP A 535 10.99 13.41 10.81
CA ASP A 535 10.73 14.41 9.76
C ASP A 535 12.03 14.81 9.07
N LEU A 536 13.06 15.09 9.87
CA LEU A 536 14.39 15.42 9.35
C LEU A 536 14.95 14.27 8.49
N ARG A 537 14.83 13.01 8.95
CA ARG A 537 15.27 11.86 8.14
C ARG A 537 14.48 11.76 6.84
N GLY A 538 13.19 12.07 6.85
CA GLY A 538 12.32 12.12 5.67
C GLY A 538 12.86 13.01 4.57
N GLN A 539 13.18 14.26 4.93
CA GLN A 539 13.74 15.24 4.00
C GLN A 539 15.14 14.87 3.48
N LEU A 540 15.77 13.88 4.09
CA LEU A 540 17.13 13.42 3.79
C LEU A 540 17.16 11.97 3.25
N THR A 541 16.02 11.46 2.77
CA THR A 541 15.91 10.11 2.16
C THR A 541 16.20 10.06 0.66
N SER A 542 16.03 11.17 -0.05
CA SER A 542 16.28 11.29 -1.48
C SER A 542 17.67 11.89 -1.75
N GLY A 543 18.20 11.65 -2.96
CA GLY A 543 19.38 12.35 -3.43
C GLY A 543 19.17 13.87 -3.59
N ILE A 544 17.91 14.35 -3.68
CA ILE A 544 17.59 15.79 -3.86
C ILE A 544 18.33 16.70 -2.85
N THR A 545 18.49 16.23 -1.61
CA THR A 545 19.20 16.93 -0.52
C THR A 545 20.64 16.41 -0.30
N GLY A 546 21.17 15.67 -1.27
CA GLY A 546 22.52 15.12 -1.30
C GLY A 546 23.58 16.07 -1.85
N PRO A 547 24.83 15.60 -1.97
CA PRO A 547 25.94 16.40 -2.47
C PRO A 547 25.88 16.57 -4.00
N VAL A 548 26.58 17.58 -4.51
CA VAL A 548 26.88 17.75 -5.94
C VAL A 548 28.38 17.87 -6.15
N HIS A 549 28.88 17.38 -7.28
CA HIS A 549 30.32 17.42 -7.54
C HIS A 549 30.77 18.83 -7.96
N GLU A 550 31.44 19.56 -7.05
CA GLU A 550 31.85 20.97 -7.22
C GLU A 550 32.54 21.23 -8.57
N GLY A 551 33.50 20.39 -8.95
CA GLY A 551 34.27 20.59 -10.17
C GLY A 551 33.42 20.53 -11.45
N LEU A 552 32.38 19.69 -11.49
CA LEU A 552 31.49 19.59 -12.64
C LEU A 552 30.44 20.71 -12.61
N TYR A 553 29.95 21.04 -11.43
CA TYR A 553 28.97 22.11 -11.24
C TYR A 553 29.54 23.47 -11.66
N GLU A 554 30.77 23.79 -11.24
CA GLU A 554 31.47 25.01 -11.63
C GLU A 554 31.89 25.00 -13.11
N ALA A 555 32.24 23.83 -13.67
CA ALA A 555 32.57 23.71 -15.10
C ALA A 555 31.35 23.99 -16.00
N GLY A 556 30.14 23.64 -15.55
CA GLY A 556 28.88 23.92 -16.24
C GLY A 556 28.35 25.34 -16.01
N MET A 557 28.93 26.11 -15.08
CA MET A 557 28.43 27.42 -14.67
C MET A 557 28.67 28.50 -15.74
N ASN A 558 27.65 29.31 -16.03
CA ASN A 558 27.81 30.46 -16.92
C ASN A 558 28.57 31.63 -16.23
N PRO A 559 29.14 32.58 -16.99
CA PRO A 559 29.91 33.69 -16.41
C PRO A 559 29.13 34.56 -15.40
N GLU A 560 27.83 34.70 -15.58
CA GLU A 560 26.94 35.47 -14.70
C GLU A 560 26.56 34.71 -13.42
N ARG A 561 26.83 33.40 -13.36
CA ARG A 561 26.44 32.46 -12.29
C ARG A 561 24.94 32.38 -12.05
N THR A 562 24.18 32.48 -13.12
CA THR A 562 22.71 32.39 -13.10
C THR A 562 22.21 31.10 -13.72
N ARG A 563 23.10 30.28 -14.30
CA ARG A 563 22.77 29.06 -15.05
C ARG A 563 23.91 28.05 -14.96
N THR A 564 23.58 26.77 -14.88
CA THR A 564 24.56 25.68 -15.01
C THR A 564 24.05 24.58 -15.94
N THR A 565 24.97 23.89 -16.61
CA THR A 565 24.72 22.67 -17.39
C THR A 565 24.96 21.39 -16.58
N TYR A 566 25.08 21.48 -15.25
CA TYR A 566 25.19 20.30 -14.40
C TYR A 566 23.93 19.41 -14.57
N GLY A 567 24.12 18.12 -14.84
CA GLY A 567 23.01 17.18 -15.04
C GLY A 567 22.31 17.26 -16.39
N THR A 568 22.93 17.77 -17.46
CA THR A 568 22.32 17.83 -18.81
C THR A 568 22.93 16.83 -19.81
N SER A 569 23.96 16.09 -19.39
CA SER A 569 24.56 14.96 -20.11
C SER A 569 25.32 14.06 -19.13
N ALA A 570 25.65 12.83 -19.54
CA ALA A 570 26.46 11.90 -18.74
C ALA A 570 27.78 12.52 -18.24
N ASP A 571 28.46 13.34 -19.04
CA ASP A 571 29.74 13.98 -18.68
C ASP A 571 29.62 15.16 -17.68
N THR A 572 28.40 15.54 -17.31
CA THR A 572 28.12 16.75 -16.50
C THR A 572 27.52 16.45 -15.14
N ILE A 573 27.45 15.17 -14.75
CA ILE A 573 26.97 14.72 -13.46
C ILE A 573 27.88 13.62 -12.94
N MET A 574 27.89 13.41 -11.62
CA MET A 574 28.71 12.39 -10.99
C MET A 574 27.86 11.57 -10.04
N SER A 575 27.94 10.24 -10.15
CA SER A 575 27.22 9.34 -9.25
C SER A 575 27.89 9.24 -7.88
N TYR A 576 27.02 9.13 -6.87
CA TYR A 576 27.33 8.68 -5.51
C TYR A 576 26.31 7.62 -5.03
N GLY A 577 25.53 7.07 -5.96
CA GLY A 577 24.53 6.03 -5.74
C GLY A 577 24.94 4.68 -6.35
N PRO A 578 23.99 3.73 -6.43
CA PRO A 578 24.26 2.34 -6.80
C PRO A 578 24.73 2.14 -8.25
N TYR A 579 24.35 3.04 -9.15
CA TYR A 579 24.76 3.01 -10.55
C TYR A 579 25.39 4.33 -10.98
N LYS A 580 26.10 4.34 -12.11
CA LYS A 580 26.66 5.53 -12.76
C LYS A 580 26.14 5.63 -14.18
N LEU A 581 25.79 6.84 -14.60
CA LEU A 581 25.28 7.10 -15.95
C LEU A 581 26.45 7.15 -16.94
N VAL A 582 26.59 6.13 -17.79
CA VAL A 582 27.71 6.01 -18.74
C VAL A 582 27.34 6.41 -20.17
N THR A 583 26.04 6.47 -20.50
CA THR A 583 25.58 6.94 -21.80
C THR A 583 24.26 7.68 -21.63
N TRP A 584 24.19 8.87 -22.21
CA TRP A 584 22.95 9.62 -22.41
C TRP A 584 22.87 10.00 -23.88
N GLU A 585 22.02 9.30 -24.62
CA GLU A 585 21.66 9.65 -25.99
C GLU A 585 20.25 10.25 -25.98
N THR A 586 20.18 11.57 -26.18
CA THR A 586 18.92 12.32 -26.25
C THR A 586 17.92 11.64 -27.19
N GLU A 587 16.66 11.52 -26.73
CA GLU A 587 15.56 10.84 -27.43
C GLU A 587 15.79 9.36 -27.77
N LYS A 588 16.79 8.70 -27.16
CA LYS A 588 17.09 7.30 -27.44
C LYS A 588 17.29 6.42 -26.21
N LEU A 589 18.20 6.78 -25.32
CA LEU A 589 18.74 5.83 -24.34
C LEU A 589 19.46 6.51 -23.18
N TYR A 590 19.24 6.00 -21.98
CA TYR A 590 20.12 6.12 -20.82
C TYR A 590 20.72 4.75 -20.49
N LEU A 591 22.04 4.67 -20.39
CA LEU A 591 22.73 3.45 -19.96
C LEU A 591 23.46 3.71 -18.66
N TYR A 592 23.15 2.90 -17.66
CA TYR A 592 23.81 2.92 -16.37
C TYR A 592 24.62 1.63 -16.18
N GLU A 593 25.74 1.77 -15.49
CA GLU A 593 26.57 0.64 -15.04
C GLU A 593 26.70 0.68 -13.52
N LYS A 594 26.85 -0.48 -12.88
CA LYS A 594 27.05 -0.56 -11.44
C LYS A 594 28.20 0.35 -11.00
N ASN A 595 27.98 1.09 -9.91
CA ASN A 595 29.00 1.93 -9.31
C ASN A 595 29.85 1.08 -8.36
N GLU A 596 31.04 0.68 -8.82
CA GLU A 596 31.98 -0.13 -8.03
C GLU A 596 32.50 0.56 -6.75
N HIS A 597 32.31 1.88 -6.64
CA HIS A 597 32.70 2.69 -5.49
C HIS A 597 31.57 2.94 -4.50
N PHE A 598 30.34 2.52 -4.81
CA PHE A 598 29.22 2.62 -3.89
C PHE A 598 29.35 1.61 -2.75
N PHE A 599 29.17 2.06 -1.50
CA PHE A 599 29.42 1.24 -0.32
C PHE A 599 28.44 0.04 -0.19
N ASP A 600 27.22 0.18 -0.71
CA ASP A 600 26.15 -0.83 -0.64
C ASP A 600 25.90 -1.53 -1.98
N LYS A 601 26.87 -1.49 -2.90
CA LYS A 601 26.72 -2.00 -4.29
C LYS A 601 26.32 -3.47 -4.38
N ASP A 602 26.68 -4.27 -3.39
CA ASP A 602 26.44 -5.71 -3.37
C ASP A 602 24.97 -6.07 -3.09
N ASN A 603 24.17 -5.11 -2.62
CA ASN A 603 22.72 -5.25 -2.49
C ASN A 603 21.95 -5.00 -3.80
N TYR A 604 22.64 -4.59 -4.87
CA TYR A 604 22.03 -4.29 -6.17
C TYR A 604 22.49 -5.33 -7.21
N ARG A 605 21.56 -6.17 -7.66
CA ARG A 605 21.88 -7.42 -8.39
C ARG A 605 22.05 -7.28 -9.90
N PHE A 606 21.63 -6.14 -10.47
CA PHE A 606 21.88 -5.85 -11.88
C PHE A 606 23.25 -5.19 -12.06
N ASP A 607 23.96 -5.57 -13.12
CA ASP A 607 25.24 -4.94 -13.50
C ASP A 607 24.99 -3.67 -14.32
N LYS A 608 23.87 -3.62 -15.04
CA LYS A 608 23.48 -2.50 -15.91
C LYS A 608 21.99 -2.22 -15.80
N ILE A 609 21.64 -0.95 -16.01
CA ILE A 609 20.27 -0.52 -16.28
C ILE A 609 20.28 0.10 -17.66
N ARG A 610 19.43 -0.40 -18.56
CA ARG A 610 19.22 0.16 -19.89
C ARG A 610 17.81 0.72 -19.94
N ASP A 611 17.71 2.02 -20.07
CA ASP A 611 16.44 2.72 -20.15
C ASP A 611 16.26 3.34 -21.54
N ASP A 612 15.39 2.73 -22.34
CA ASP A 612 15.12 3.14 -23.73
C ASP A 612 14.05 4.24 -23.76
N VAL A 613 14.29 5.33 -24.49
CA VAL A 613 13.35 6.46 -24.56
C VAL A 613 12.20 6.10 -25.49
N ILE A 614 11.08 5.67 -24.91
CA ILE A 614 9.86 5.21 -25.58
C ILE A 614 8.64 5.75 -24.82
N GLY A 615 8.09 6.89 -25.28
CA GLY A 615 6.91 7.49 -24.64
C GLY A 615 5.56 6.90 -25.05
N ASP A 616 5.49 6.10 -26.12
CA ASP A 616 4.25 5.52 -26.62
C ASP A 616 4.01 4.10 -26.07
N GLN A 617 2.83 3.88 -25.49
CA GLN A 617 2.47 2.59 -24.88
C GLN A 617 2.49 1.43 -25.86
N SER A 618 1.99 1.63 -27.08
CA SER A 618 1.98 0.55 -28.06
C SER A 618 3.39 0.14 -28.47
N ALA A 619 4.31 1.11 -28.54
CA ALA A 619 5.71 0.86 -28.86
C ALA A 619 6.41 0.06 -27.74
N TYR A 620 6.41 0.52 -26.49
CA TYR A 620 7.14 -0.20 -25.43
C TYR A 620 6.51 -1.57 -25.11
N VAL A 621 5.18 -1.72 -25.24
CA VAL A 621 4.54 -3.05 -25.11
C VAL A 621 4.99 -4.00 -26.23
N SER A 622 5.19 -3.51 -27.45
CA SER A 622 5.75 -4.32 -28.54
C SER A 622 7.19 -4.75 -28.24
N GLU A 623 8.02 -3.84 -27.75
CA GLU A 623 9.41 -4.13 -27.39
C GLU A 623 9.51 -5.18 -26.27
N PHE A 624 8.63 -5.10 -25.27
CA PHE A 624 8.51 -6.10 -24.20
C PHE A 624 8.14 -7.49 -24.76
N LYS A 625 7.15 -7.58 -25.64
CA LYS A 625 6.74 -8.86 -26.27
C LYS A 625 7.84 -9.46 -27.13
N GLU A 626 8.71 -8.64 -27.69
CA GLU A 626 9.88 -9.07 -28.45
C GLU A 626 11.09 -9.41 -27.56
N GLY A 627 10.95 -9.33 -26.23
CA GLY A 627 11.97 -9.65 -25.24
C GLY A 627 13.09 -8.62 -25.13
N ARG A 628 12.86 -7.39 -25.63
CA ARG A 628 13.83 -6.28 -25.57
C ARG A 628 13.70 -5.44 -24.30
N LEU A 629 12.54 -5.47 -23.65
CA LEU A 629 12.32 -4.90 -22.31
C LEU A 629 12.02 -6.00 -21.30
N ASP A 630 12.36 -5.74 -20.03
CA ASP A 630 12.07 -6.60 -18.87
C ASP A 630 10.83 -6.14 -18.10
N ILE A 631 10.29 -4.96 -18.42
CA ILE A 631 9.13 -4.35 -17.78
C ILE A 631 8.28 -3.60 -18.82
N ALA A 632 6.96 -3.64 -18.68
CA ALA A 632 6.02 -2.83 -19.46
C ALA A 632 4.77 -2.44 -18.65
N GLY A 633 4.35 -1.18 -18.75
CA GLY A 633 3.05 -0.72 -18.25
C GLY A 633 1.91 -1.20 -19.15
N VAL A 634 1.13 -2.17 -18.69
CA VAL A 634 0.08 -2.85 -19.48
C VAL A 634 -1.33 -2.57 -18.96
N GLY A 635 -1.53 -1.44 -18.28
CA GLY A 635 -2.88 -0.94 -17.96
C GLY A 635 -3.63 -0.48 -19.21
N GLY A 636 -4.94 -0.22 -19.07
CA GLY A 636 -5.79 0.26 -20.16
C GLY A 636 -5.99 -0.81 -21.24
N ASP A 637 -5.79 -0.44 -22.50
CA ASP A 637 -6.09 -1.28 -23.68
C ASP A 637 -5.31 -2.61 -23.72
N TYR A 638 -4.20 -2.70 -22.99
CA TYR A 638 -3.35 -3.90 -22.95
C TYR A 638 -3.66 -4.85 -21.79
N TYR A 639 -4.51 -4.45 -20.82
CA TYR A 639 -4.69 -5.25 -19.62
C TYR A 639 -5.29 -6.62 -19.91
N ASP A 640 -6.32 -6.68 -20.75
CA ASP A 640 -6.99 -7.94 -21.11
C ASP A 640 -6.06 -8.98 -21.75
N GLU A 641 -5.00 -8.53 -22.44
CA GLU A 641 -4.00 -9.41 -23.02
C GLU A 641 -3.09 -10.03 -21.96
N PHE A 642 -2.76 -9.27 -20.91
CA PHE A 642 -1.77 -9.66 -19.91
C PHE A 642 -2.35 -10.11 -18.57
N LYS A 643 -3.64 -9.92 -18.29
CA LYS A 643 -4.23 -10.15 -16.96
C LYS A 643 -4.04 -11.55 -16.38
N GLU A 644 -3.87 -12.57 -17.22
CA GLU A 644 -3.61 -13.96 -16.80
C GLU A 644 -2.10 -14.29 -16.67
N ASN A 645 -1.22 -13.33 -16.96
CA ASN A 645 0.23 -13.51 -16.85
C ASN A 645 0.64 -13.42 -15.36
N PRO A 646 1.31 -14.46 -14.82
CA PRO A 646 1.68 -14.52 -13.40
C PRO A 646 2.67 -13.42 -12.95
N ASN A 647 3.33 -12.74 -13.90
CA ASN A 647 4.26 -11.65 -13.62
C ASN A 647 3.60 -10.27 -13.70
N VAL A 648 2.26 -10.20 -13.86
CA VAL A 648 1.53 -8.94 -13.69
C VAL A 648 1.52 -8.55 -12.22
N LYS A 649 1.90 -7.31 -11.97
CA LYS A 649 1.90 -6.66 -10.67
C LYS A 649 0.91 -5.50 -10.69
N LEU A 650 -0.06 -5.56 -9.77
CA LEU A 650 -1.06 -4.52 -9.55
C LEU A 650 -0.66 -3.72 -8.32
N SER A 651 -0.47 -2.41 -8.47
CA SER A 651 -0.09 -1.52 -7.38
C SER A 651 -1.24 -0.57 -7.07
N PRO A 652 -1.81 -0.59 -5.85
CA PRO A 652 -2.80 0.39 -5.42
C PRO A 652 -2.30 1.83 -5.59
N THR A 653 -3.21 2.75 -5.88
CA THR A 653 -2.96 4.19 -5.88
C THR A 653 -3.83 4.87 -4.81
N THR A 654 -3.52 6.11 -4.47
CA THR A 654 -4.30 6.94 -3.54
C THR A 654 -5.57 7.52 -4.18
N GLN A 655 -5.77 7.27 -5.48
CA GLN A 655 -6.87 7.86 -6.23
C GLN A 655 -8.18 7.13 -5.97
N THR A 656 -9.18 7.84 -5.44
CA THR A 656 -10.55 7.33 -5.33
C THR A 656 -11.43 8.05 -6.34
N TYR A 657 -11.89 7.33 -7.35
CA TYR A 657 -12.92 7.82 -8.27
C TYR A 657 -14.29 7.73 -7.59
N ARG A 658 -15.06 8.81 -7.73
CA ARG A 658 -16.38 8.95 -7.13
C ARG A 658 -17.29 9.79 -8.00
N TYR A 659 -18.59 9.61 -7.84
CA TYR A 659 -19.52 10.68 -8.19
C TYR A 659 -19.53 11.71 -7.08
N TYR A 660 -19.63 12.98 -7.43
CA TYR A 660 -19.84 14.08 -6.50
C TYR A 660 -21.06 14.88 -6.94
N PHE A 661 -21.80 15.39 -5.97
CA PHE A 661 -23.10 16.00 -6.17
C PHE A 661 -23.09 17.48 -5.80
N ASN A 662 -23.94 18.24 -6.49
CA ASN A 662 -24.39 19.52 -5.98
C ASN A 662 -25.74 19.33 -5.29
N ILE A 663 -25.78 19.52 -3.97
CA ILE A 663 -27.00 19.50 -3.17
C ILE A 663 -27.43 20.91 -2.72
N ALA A 664 -26.68 21.94 -3.11
CA ALA A 664 -27.01 23.34 -2.93
C ALA A 664 -27.81 23.89 -4.12
N ASP A 665 -28.23 25.15 -4.02
CA ASP A 665 -28.87 25.84 -5.13
C ASP A 665 -27.89 26.06 -6.28
N ARG A 666 -28.28 25.68 -7.49
CA ARG A 666 -27.51 25.91 -8.71
C ARG A 666 -27.61 27.39 -9.14
N PRO A 667 -26.48 28.06 -9.44
CA PRO A 667 -26.50 29.45 -9.90
C PRO A 667 -27.22 29.69 -11.23
N ASP A 668 -27.38 28.65 -12.05
CA ASP A 668 -28.13 28.70 -13.32
C ASP A 668 -29.66 28.66 -13.15
N GLU A 669 -30.16 28.69 -11.91
CA GLU A 669 -31.57 28.58 -11.54
C GLU A 669 -32.22 27.24 -11.94
N ASN A 670 -31.43 26.22 -12.27
CA ASN A 670 -31.88 24.88 -12.67
C ASN A 670 -31.66 23.82 -11.57
N THR A 671 -31.74 24.21 -10.30
CA THR A 671 -31.60 23.29 -9.16
C THR A 671 -32.57 22.12 -9.28
N ASN A 672 -32.05 20.90 -9.29
CA ASN A 672 -32.89 19.71 -9.27
C ASN A 672 -33.39 19.45 -7.83
N PRO A 673 -34.71 19.53 -7.57
CA PRO A 673 -35.24 19.40 -6.23
C PRO A 673 -34.98 18.04 -5.60
N MET A 674 -34.75 16.99 -6.40
CA MET A 674 -34.47 15.66 -5.86
C MET A 674 -33.09 15.56 -5.20
N MET A 675 -32.14 16.42 -5.56
CA MET A 675 -30.78 16.38 -5.02
C MET A 675 -30.72 16.70 -3.53
N LYS A 676 -31.74 17.32 -2.93
CA LYS A 676 -31.79 17.60 -1.49
C LYS A 676 -32.19 16.39 -0.64
N TYR A 677 -32.80 15.36 -1.21
CA TYR A 677 -33.22 14.16 -0.49
C TYR A 677 -32.05 13.19 -0.37
N ASP A 678 -31.62 12.93 0.86
CA ASP A 678 -30.56 11.97 1.18
C ASP A 678 -30.88 10.56 0.67
N LYS A 679 -32.10 10.07 0.90
CA LYS A 679 -32.57 8.76 0.39
C LYS A 679 -32.40 8.61 -1.12
N PHE A 680 -32.59 9.69 -1.89
CA PHE A 680 -32.38 9.64 -3.34
C PHE A 680 -30.90 9.40 -3.67
N ARG A 681 -29.99 10.13 -3.02
CA ARG A 681 -28.54 10.01 -3.22
C ARG A 681 -28.01 8.67 -2.68
N GLU A 682 -28.51 8.24 -1.54
CA GLU A 682 -28.26 6.93 -0.94
C GLU A 682 -28.73 5.79 -1.87
N GLY A 683 -29.89 5.95 -2.52
CA GLY A 683 -30.37 5.01 -3.52
C GLY A 683 -29.40 4.85 -4.70
N ILE A 684 -28.76 5.95 -5.15
CA ILE A 684 -27.69 5.88 -6.17
C ILE A 684 -26.50 5.09 -5.64
N TYR A 685 -26.09 5.31 -4.39
CA TYR A 685 -24.98 4.59 -3.77
C TYR A 685 -25.20 3.07 -3.78
N TYR A 686 -26.42 2.61 -3.40
CA TYR A 686 -26.78 1.20 -3.34
C TYR A 686 -27.06 0.55 -4.70
N ALA A 687 -27.32 1.35 -5.73
CA ALA A 687 -27.63 0.84 -7.06
C ALA A 687 -26.39 0.39 -7.87
N ILE A 688 -25.18 0.69 -7.42
CA ILE A 688 -23.94 0.48 -8.19
C ILE A 688 -23.20 -0.77 -7.71
N ASN A 689 -23.06 -1.78 -8.58
CA ASN A 689 -22.26 -2.97 -8.32
C ASN A 689 -20.77 -2.69 -8.52
N ARG A 690 -20.08 -2.22 -7.47
CA ARG A 690 -18.67 -1.78 -7.57
C ARG A 690 -17.71 -2.92 -7.88
N GLU A 691 -18.01 -4.14 -7.44
CA GLU A 691 -17.21 -5.32 -7.74
C GLU A 691 -17.26 -5.64 -9.25
N GLU A 692 -18.47 -5.73 -9.83
CA GLU A 692 -18.64 -5.93 -11.27
C GLU A 692 -18.00 -4.80 -12.07
N MET A 693 -18.21 -3.55 -11.64
CA MET A 693 -17.61 -2.39 -12.27
C MET A 693 -16.07 -2.52 -12.31
N SER A 694 -15.45 -2.85 -11.18
CA SER A 694 -13.99 -2.92 -11.07
C SER A 694 -13.39 -4.11 -11.82
N ASN A 695 -14.10 -5.24 -11.86
CA ASN A 695 -13.64 -6.47 -12.50
C ASN A 695 -13.93 -6.53 -14.01
N THR A 696 -14.88 -5.75 -14.52
CA THR A 696 -15.35 -5.89 -15.92
C THR A 696 -15.45 -4.59 -16.71
N VAL A 697 -15.78 -3.46 -16.08
CA VAL A 697 -16.04 -2.18 -16.77
C VAL A 697 -14.80 -1.29 -16.79
N VAL A 698 -14.09 -1.23 -15.66
CA VAL A 698 -12.87 -0.42 -15.47
C VAL A 698 -11.73 -1.28 -14.92
N ALA A 699 -11.60 -2.50 -15.43
CA ALA A 699 -10.55 -3.42 -15.01
C ALA A 699 -9.17 -3.02 -15.56
N PRO A 700 -8.09 -3.18 -14.78
CA PRO A 700 -8.10 -3.53 -13.35
C PRO A 700 -8.36 -2.28 -12.52
N SER A 701 -9.10 -2.44 -11.43
CA SER A 701 -9.26 -1.46 -10.36
C SER A 701 -9.70 -2.17 -9.09
N PHE A 702 -9.66 -1.48 -7.96
CA PHE A 702 -10.23 -2.02 -6.72
C PHE A 702 -11.55 -1.31 -6.39
N PRO A 703 -12.62 -2.04 -6.03
CA PRO A 703 -13.87 -1.42 -5.60
C PRO A 703 -13.65 -0.55 -4.35
N GLN A 704 -14.33 0.60 -4.26
CA GLN A 704 -14.20 1.53 -3.13
C GLN A 704 -15.55 2.01 -2.62
N GLN A 705 -15.77 1.90 -1.31
CA GLN A 705 -16.92 2.47 -0.60
C GLN A 705 -16.56 3.71 0.24
N ALA A 706 -15.27 3.90 0.50
CA ALA A 706 -14.72 4.99 1.29
C ALA A 706 -13.99 5.99 0.40
N LEU A 707 -13.67 7.17 0.93
CA LEU A 707 -12.94 8.21 0.22
C LEU A 707 -11.43 7.94 0.24
N LEU A 708 -10.92 7.40 1.34
CA LEU A 708 -9.52 7.02 1.47
C LEU A 708 -9.34 5.54 1.14
N THR A 709 -8.48 5.25 0.16
CA THR A 709 -8.09 3.89 -0.26
C THR A 709 -7.25 3.16 0.79
N SER A 710 -6.99 1.87 0.58
CA SER A 710 -6.04 1.09 1.39
C SER A 710 -4.57 1.52 1.25
N LYS A 711 -4.25 2.44 0.32
CA LYS A 711 -2.90 3.00 0.21
C LYS A 711 -2.59 4.01 1.31
N TYR A 712 -3.60 4.65 1.88
CA TYR A 712 -3.40 5.66 2.93
C TYR A 712 -2.99 5.00 4.25
N ILE A 713 -1.93 5.52 4.86
CA ILE A 713 -1.35 5.03 6.12
C ILE A 713 -1.35 6.15 7.17
N ILE A 714 -1.61 5.77 8.41
CA ILE A 714 -2.01 6.69 9.49
C ILE A 714 -0.84 7.29 10.25
N ALA A 715 0.27 6.57 10.27
CA ALA A 715 1.46 6.89 11.00
C ALA A 715 2.65 6.58 10.11
N ASP A 716 3.61 7.47 10.12
CA ASP A 716 4.66 7.45 9.13
C ASP A 716 5.60 6.22 9.24
N PHE A 717 5.60 5.56 10.40
CA PHE A 717 6.37 4.34 10.70
C PHE A 717 5.52 3.06 10.68
N SER A 718 4.24 3.16 10.31
CA SER A 718 3.34 2.02 10.23
C SER A 718 3.32 1.44 8.82
N THR A 719 3.23 0.11 8.77
CA THR A 719 2.90 -0.64 7.54
C THR A 719 1.39 -0.81 7.36
N ILE A 720 0.63 -0.49 8.40
CA ILE A 720 -0.82 -0.68 8.47
C ILE A 720 -1.52 0.49 7.76
N SER A 721 -2.33 0.14 6.76
CA SER A 721 -3.27 1.07 6.13
C SER A 721 -4.30 1.58 7.14
N PHE A 722 -4.77 2.82 6.98
CA PHE A 722 -5.96 3.29 7.69
C PHE A 722 -7.14 2.32 7.53
N ARG A 723 -7.31 1.75 6.34
CA ARG A 723 -8.38 0.77 6.07
C ARG A 723 -8.20 -0.56 6.77
N GLY A 724 -6.99 -0.88 7.22
CA GLY A 724 -6.70 -2.06 8.05
C GLY A 724 -6.80 -1.79 9.55
N THR A 725 -7.45 -0.70 9.96
CA THR A 725 -7.71 -0.37 11.37
C THR A 725 -9.21 -0.41 11.65
N GLU A 726 -9.58 -0.66 12.91
CA GLU A 726 -10.98 -0.67 13.36
C GLU A 726 -11.70 0.65 13.04
N GLN A 727 -11.02 1.78 13.25
CA GLN A 727 -11.56 3.10 12.92
C GLN A 727 -11.84 3.21 11.43
N GLY A 728 -10.92 2.72 10.59
CA GLY A 728 -11.10 2.73 9.17
C GLY A 728 -12.24 1.84 8.69
N GLU A 729 -12.40 0.65 9.26
CA GLU A 729 -13.50 -0.26 8.94
C GLU A 729 -14.85 0.31 9.41
N SER A 730 -14.88 0.98 10.57
CA SER A 730 -16.08 1.58 11.15
C SER A 730 -16.75 2.61 10.25
N VAL A 731 -15.98 3.28 9.37
CA VAL A 731 -16.49 4.30 8.44
C VAL A 731 -17.56 3.72 7.50
N ILE A 732 -17.40 2.46 7.08
CA ILE A 732 -18.25 1.80 6.08
C ILE A 732 -19.10 0.66 6.65
N ALA A 733 -19.01 0.38 7.96
CA ALA A 733 -19.68 -0.76 8.60
C ALA A 733 -21.19 -0.82 8.32
N ASP A 734 -21.87 0.32 8.29
CA ASP A 734 -23.32 0.41 8.06
C ASP A 734 -23.71 0.52 6.57
N ARG A 735 -22.77 0.28 5.65
CA ARG A 735 -22.94 0.56 4.20
C ARG A 735 -22.84 -0.69 3.32
N SER A 736 -23.24 -1.84 3.85
CA SER A 736 -23.13 -3.16 3.19
C SER A 736 -21.71 -3.45 2.70
N PRO A 737 -20.69 -3.45 3.59
CA PRO A 737 -19.30 -3.67 3.23
C PRO A 737 -19.08 -4.98 2.45
N GLU A 738 -19.88 -6.01 2.73
CA GLU A 738 -19.82 -7.33 2.10
C GLU A 738 -20.18 -7.36 0.61
N THR A 739 -20.91 -6.36 0.12
CA THR A 739 -21.27 -6.21 -1.31
C THR A 739 -20.62 -5.00 -1.96
N PHE A 740 -19.66 -4.37 -1.28
CA PHE A 740 -19.18 -3.04 -1.65
C PHE A 740 -20.31 -2.02 -1.82
N GLY A 741 -21.35 -2.11 -0.99
CA GLY A 741 -22.45 -1.17 -0.97
C GLY A 741 -23.43 -1.36 -2.12
N TYR A 742 -23.55 -2.58 -2.67
CA TYR A 742 -24.54 -2.90 -3.69
C TYR A 742 -25.76 -3.60 -3.07
N ASP A 743 -26.91 -2.95 -3.14
CA ASP A 743 -28.21 -3.49 -2.76
C ASP A 743 -29.31 -2.86 -3.66
N PRO A 744 -29.64 -3.48 -4.80
CA PRO A 744 -30.61 -2.92 -5.74
C PRO A 744 -32.06 -2.95 -5.20
N GLU A 745 -32.39 -3.83 -4.25
CA GLU A 745 -33.72 -3.87 -3.64
C GLU A 745 -33.90 -2.68 -2.68
N TYR A 746 -32.89 -2.41 -1.86
CA TYR A 746 -32.88 -1.26 -0.98
C TYR A 746 -32.79 0.07 -1.75
N ALA A 747 -32.00 0.11 -2.84
CA ALA A 747 -31.96 1.25 -3.74
C ALA A 747 -33.35 1.63 -4.31
N LEU A 748 -34.16 0.63 -4.68
CA LEU A 748 -35.53 0.84 -5.15
C LEU A 748 -36.43 1.39 -4.04
N GLU A 749 -36.34 0.86 -2.82
CA GLU A 749 -37.09 1.34 -1.66
C GLU A 749 -36.78 2.81 -1.38
N LEU A 750 -35.49 3.14 -1.30
CA LEU A 750 -34.99 4.50 -1.07
C LEU A 750 -35.45 5.48 -2.15
N PHE A 751 -35.40 5.09 -3.42
CA PHE A 751 -35.89 5.92 -4.52
C PHE A 751 -37.40 6.20 -4.38
N ASN A 752 -38.20 5.17 -4.12
CA ASN A 752 -39.65 5.30 -3.99
C ASN A 752 -40.02 6.20 -2.80
N ASP A 753 -39.32 6.05 -1.69
CA ASP A 753 -39.48 6.88 -0.50
C ASP A 753 -39.13 8.34 -0.79
N ALA A 754 -37.96 8.61 -1.38
CA ALA A 754 -37.54 9.96 -1.73
C ALA A 754 -38.52 10.63 -2.69
N TYR A 755 -39.01 9.89 -3.70
CA TYR A 755 -40.01 10.39 -4.64
C TYR A 755 -41.32 10.73 -3.94
N ALA A 756 -41.80 9.86 -3.04
CA ALA A 756 -43.02 10.11 -2.28
C ALA A 756 -42.88 11.30 -1.33
N GLU A 757 -41.72 11.47 -0.70
CA GLU A 757 -41.39 12.62 0.14
C GLU A 757 -41.36 13.93 -0.67
N ALA A 758 -40.77 13.91 -1.86
CA ALA A 758 -40.74 15.07 -2.76
C ALA A 758 -42.13 15.48 -3.26
N VAL A 759 -42.98 14.50 -3.59
CA VAL A 759 -44.40 14.75 -3.92
C VAL A 759 -45.15 15.33 -2.72
N ALA A 760 -44.93 14.79 -1.52
CA ALA A 760 -45.61 15.26 -0.31
C ALA A 760 -45.18 16.67 0.10
N ALA A 761 -43.91 17.03 -0.12
CA ALA A 761 -43.38 18.37 0.09
C ALA A 761 -43.83 19.37 -0.99
N GLY A 762 -44.32 18.88 -2.14
CA GLY A 762 -44.74 19.69 -3.28
C GLY A 762 -43.59 20.19 -4.14
N ASP A 763 -42.41 19.56 -4.00
CA ASP A 763 -41.21 19.87 -4.76
C ASP A 763 -41.23 19.24 -6.17
N ILE A 764 -41.99 18.15 -6.32
CA ILE A 764 -42.36 17.54 -7.60
C ILE A 764 -43.85 17.17 -7.58
N THR A 765 -44.42 16.91 -8.75
CA THR A 765 -45.77 16.37 -8.90
C THR A 765 -45.76 14.85 -9.10
N ASP A 766 -46.79 14.15 -8.61
CA ASP A 766 -46.88 12.68 -8.79
C ASP A 766 -46.97 12.31 -10.28
N GLY A 767 -46.04 11.47 -10.74
CA GLY A 767 -45.84 11.13 -12.15
C GLY A 767 -44.91 12.07 -12.91
N GLU A 768 -44.36 13.10 -12.26
CA GLU A 768 -43.30 13.93 -12.82
C GLU A 768 -42.02 13.12 -13.02
N LYS A 769 -41.35 13.35 -14.15
CA LYS A 769 -40.06 12.75 -14.43
C LYS A 769 -38.96 13.54 -13.72
N VAL A 770 -38.22 12.86 -12.86
CA VAL A 770 -36.96 13.33 -12.30
C VAL A 770 -35.85 13.07 -13.31
N THR A 771 -35.15 14.12 -13.75
CA THR A 771 -34.02 14.00 -14.67
C THR A 771 -32.75 14.50 -14.01
N ILE A 772 -31.76 13.62 -13.82
CA ILE A 772 -30.48 14.00 -13.22
C ILE A 772 -29.42 14.16 -14.29
N GLU A 773 -28.79 15.34 -14.33
CA GLU A 773 -27.64 15.61 -15.17
C GLU A 773 -26.36 14.96 -14.60
N LEU A 774 -25.67 14.16 -15.42
CA LEU A 774 -24.30 13.71 -15.16
C LEU A 774 -23.34 14.46 -16.09
N ALA A 775 -22.68 15.48 -15.56
CA ALA A 775 -21.63 16.23 -16.25
C ALA A 775 -20.31 15.44 -16.21
N MET A 776 -19.71 15.14 -17.37
CA MET A 776 -18.46 14.38 -17.43
C MET A 776 -17.53 14.84 -18.55
N TYR A 777 -16.24 14.53 -18.42
CA TYR A 777 -15.27 14.77 -19.49
C TYR A 777 -15.51 13.80 -20.66
N ASP A 778 -15.53 14.34 -21.89
CA ASP A 778 -15.81 13.61 -23.13
C ASP A 778 -14.66 12.68 -23.52
N SER A 779 -14.64 11.48 -22.94
CA SER A 779 -13.70 10.41 -23.27
C SER A 779 -14.42 9.07 -23.42
N GLU A 780 -13.90 8.19 -24.27
CA GLU A 780 -14.50 6.86 -24.51
C GLU A 780 -14.59 6.03 -23.22
N ARG A 781 -13.56 6.08 -22.37
CA ARG A 781 -13.55 5.42 -21.06
C ARG A 781 -14.70 5.91 -20.16
N ASN A 782 -14.90 7.22 -20.09
CA ASN A 782 -15.99 7.80 -19.30
C ASN A 782 -17.36 7.43 -19.90
N TRP A 783 -17.50 7.40 -21.23
CA TRP A 783 -18.73 6.93 -21.86
C TRP A 783 -19.07 5.49 -21.51
N THR A 784 -18.08 4.58 -21.55
CA THR A 784 -18.27 3.17 -21.19
C THR A 784 -18.74 3.02 -19.75
N LEU A 785 -18.02 3.63 -18.80
CA LEU A 785 -18.35 3.59 -17.38
C LEU A 785 -19.72 4.21 -17.09
N ASN A 786 -19.95 5.44 -17.53
CA ASN A 786 -21.14 6.20 -17.12
C ASN A 786 -22.43 5.70 -17.81
N ARG A 787 -22.34 5.09 -18.99
CA ARG A 787 -23.49 4.37 -19.58
C ARG A 787 -23.84 3.12 -18.80
N TRP A 788 -22.82 2.37 -18.35
CA TRP A 788 -23.04 1.19 -17.52
C TRP A 788 -23.69 1.60 -16.18
N VAL A 789 -23.17 2.63 -15.50
CA VAL A 789 -23.78 3.14 -14.26
C VAL A 789 -25.20 3.63 -14.48
N LYS A 790 -25.46 4.43 -15.53
CA LYS A 790 -26.82 4.87 -15.89
C LYS A 790 -27.78 3.67 -15.99
N ASN A 791 -27.36 2.62 -16.69
CA ASN A 791 -28.18 1.42 -16.83
C ASN A 791 -28.40 0.69 -15.50
N CYS A 792 -27.37 0.57 -14.66
CA CYS A 792 -27.49 -0.01 -13.32
C CYS A 792 -28.50 0.75 -12.47
N VAL A 793 -28.39 2.08 -12.38
CA VAL A 793 -29.28 2.87 -11.53
C VAL A 793 -30.71 2.89 -12.06
N GLU A 794 -30.92 3.05 -13.37
CA GLU A 794 -32.27 3.00 -13.94
C GLU A 794 -32.93 1.63 -13.80
N THR A 795 -32.14 0.56 -13.84
CA THR A 795 -32.63 -0.80 -13.58
C THR A 795 -32.96 -0.99 -12.10
N SER A 796 -32.08 -0.58 -11.19
CA SER A 796 -32.30 -0.70 -9.74
C SER A 796 -33.47 0.15 -9.27
N PHE A 797 -33.69 1.33 -9.85
CA PHE A 797 -34.86 2.16 -9.55
C PHE A 797 -36.12 1.70 -10.29
N ASP A 798 -36.04 0.60 -11.07
CA ASP A 798 -37.15 0.04 -11.85
C ASP A 798 -37.79 1.07 -12.80
N ALA A 799 -36.95 1.94 -13.37
CA ALA A 799 -37.32 3.05 -14.25
C ALA A 799 -37.25 2.70 -15.75
N VAL A 800 -36.85 1.46 -16.06
CA VAL A 800 -36.80 0.90 -17.43
C VAL A 800 -38.18 0.54 -17.97
N GLU A 801 -38.29 0.23 -19.26
CA GLU A 801 -39.56 -0.16 -19.91
C GLU A 801 -40.22 -1.36 -19.19
N GLY A 802 -41.47 -1.19 -18.77
CA GLY A 802 -42.25 -2.18 -18.03
C GLY A 802 -42.05 -2.17 -16.51
N GLY A 803 -41.15 -1.32 -15.99
CA GLY A 803 -40.90 -1.14 -14.56
C GLY A 803 -41.95 -0.27 -13.85
N SER A 804 -42.01 -0.37 -12.52
CA SER A 804 -42.93 0.37 -11.66
C SER A 804 -42.70 1.88 -11.64
N ASN A 805 -41.49 2.32 -11.99
CA ASN A 805 -41.09 3.71 -12.10
C ASN A 805 -40.79 4.13 -13.54
N GLU A 806 -41.27 3.37 -14.53
CA GLU A 806 -41.14 3.72 -15.94
C GLU A 806 -41.62 5.17 -16.17
N GLY A 807 -40.73 5.99 -16.76
CA GLY A 807 -41.01 7.39 -17.06
C GLY A 807 -40.92 8.36 -15.88
N LYS A 808 -40.65 7.89 -14.66
CA LYS A 808 -40.45 8.74 -13.47
C LYS A 808 -39.01 9.16 -13.21
N PHE A 809 -38.02 8.43 -13.74
CA PHE A 809 -36.61 8.73 -13.53
C PHE A 809 -35.80 8.57 -14.82
N GLU A 810 -34.81 9.44 -15.01
CA GLU A 810 -33.85 9.35 -16.12
C GLU A 810 -32.52 10.01 -15.75
N PHE A 811 -31.41 9.29 -15.97
CA PHE A 811 -30.08 9.89 -15.97
C PHE A 811 -29.71 10.43 -17.35
N VAL A 812 -29.26 11.68 -17.44
CA VAL A 812 -28.83 12.30 -18.70
C VAL A 812 -27.34 12.60 -18.63
N ILE A 813 -26.57 11.89 -19.44
CA ILE A 813 -25.13 12.11 -19.57
C ILE A 813 -24.88 13.35 -20.44
N GLN A 814 -24.17 14.34 -19.89
CA GLN A 814 -23.77 15.57 -20.55
C GLN A 814 -22.24 15.64 -20.67
N PRO A 815 -21.68 15.45 -21.89
CA PRO A 815 -20.25 15.49 -22.11
C PRO A 815 -19.74 16.95 -22.25
N TYR A 816 -18.56 17.21 -21.68
CA TYR A 816 -17.85 18.49 -21.76
C TYR A 816 -16.38 18.28 -22.17
N SER A 817 -15.76 19.26 -22.81
CA SER A 817 -14.29 19.35 -22.87
C SER A 817 -13.71 19.66 -21.48
N GLY A 818 -12.42 19.45 -21.26
CA GLY A 818 -11.76 19.66 -19.95
C GLY A 818 -12.09 21.02 -19.32
N ASP A 819 -11.63 22.12 -19.91
CA ASP A 819 -11.89 23.48 -19.41
C ASP A 819 -13.38 23.82 -19.24
N ALA A 820 -14.26 23.19 -20.03
CA ALA A 820 -15.69 23.44 -19.93
C ALA A 820 -16.32 22.67 -18.77
N LEU A 821 -15.82 21.47 -18.47
CA LEU A 821 -16.21 20.72 -17.29
C LEU A 821 -15.78 21.47 -16.04
N ASP A 822 -14.53 21.93 -15.98
CA ASP A 822 -13.98 22.69 -14.84
C ASP A 822 -14.81 23.95 -14.60
N ALA A 823 -15.14 24.71 -15.65
CA ALA A 823 -15.99 25.89 -15.52
C ALA A 823 -17.41 25.58 -14.99
N VAL A 824 -17.96 24.43 -15.35
CA VAL A 824 -19.30 23.99 -14.90
C VAL A 824 -19.25 23.52 -13.45
N THR A 825 -18.23 22.76 -13.06
CA THR A 825 -18.09 22.21 -11.71
C THR A 825 -17.68 23.27 -10.69
N ASP A 826 -16.78 24.19 -11.04
CA ASP A 826 -16.38 25.33 -10.22
C ASP A 826 -17.56 26.26 -9.95
N ALA A 827 -18.39 26.50 -10.96
CA ALA A 827 -19.61 27.29 -10.82
C ALA A 827 -20.73 26.56 -10.08
N GLY A 828 -20.63 25.26 -9.81
CA GLY A 828 -21.71 24.46 -9.23
C GLY A 828 -22.91 24.27 -10.17
N ASN A 829 -22.73 24.35 -11.49
CA ASN A 829 -23.82 24.22 -12.47
C ASN A 829 -24.03 22.77 -12.93
N PHE A 830 -24.14 21.83 -12.00
CA PHE A 830 -24.34 20.40 -12.27
C PHE A 830 -25.24 19.78 -11.20
N ASP A 831 -25.83 18.61 -11.47
CA ASP A 831 -26.49 17.79 -10.43
C ASP A 831 -25.49 16.76 -9.89
N MET A 832 -24.92 15.97 -10.80
CA MET A 832 -23.87 14.98 -10.54
C MET A 832 -22.71 15.20 -11.50
N SER A 833 -21.49 15.01 -11.02
CA SER A 833 -20.30 14.90 -11.86
C SER A 833 -19.38 13.79 -11.36
N PHE A 834 -18.34 13.49 -12.14
CA PHE A 834 -17.45 12.34 -11.96
C PHE A 834 -16.01 12.79 -11.93
N GLY A 835 -15.25 12.32 -10.95
CA GLY A 835 -13.84 12.65 -10.80
C GLY A 835 -13.18 11.86 -9.68
N ALA A 836 -11.90 12.15 -9.47
CA ALA A 836 -11.13 11.58 -8.38
C ALA A 836 -10.36 12.67 -7.65
N TRP A 837 -10.04 12.40 -6.40
CA TRP A 837 -8.95 13.09 -5.70
C TRP A 837 -7.77 12.15 -5.56
N TYR A 838 -6.61 12.75 -5.38
CA TYR A 838 -5.39 12.07 -4.98
C TYR A 838 -4.67 12.97 -3.97
N GLY A 839 -3.78 12.37 -3.18
CA GLY A 839 -3.04 13.09 -2.17
C GLY A 839 -1.81 12.29 -1.75
N MET A 840 -1.12 12.81 -0.75
CA MET A 840 -0.01 12.08 -0.12
C MET A 840 -0.54 10.80 0.54
N ASP A 841 0.21 9.72 0.40
CA ASP A 841 -0.18 8.41 0.90
C ASP A 841 -0.10 8.34 2.44
N PHE A 842 0.61 9.28 3.08
CA PHE A 842 0.73 9.43 4.53
C PHE A 842 -0.08 10.61 5.04
N TRP A 843 -0.44 10.56 6.33
CA TRP A 843 -1.23 11.58 7.02
C TRP A 843 -2.62 11.86 6.40
N PRO A 844 -3.48 10.84 6.21
CA PRO A 844 -4.76 10.97 5.49
C PRO A 844 -5.75 12.01 6.05
N ILE A 845 -5.62 12.40 7.31
CA ILE A 845 -6.40 13.49 7.91
C ILE A 845 -6.14 14.84 7.22
N GLU A 846 -4.94 15.03 6.68
CA GLU A 846 -4.57 16.22 5.93
C GLU A 846 -5.30 16.30 4.59
N LEU A 847 -5.35 15.20 3.84
CA LEU A 847 -6.09 15.17 2.58
C LEU A 847 -7.57 15.50 2.81
N ILE A 848 -8.23 14.79 3.74
CA ILE A 848 -9.66 14.97 3.93
C ILE A 848 -9.98 16.37 4.48
N GLY A 849 -9.13 16.89 5.38
CA GLY A 849 -9.27 18.23 5.93
C GLY A 849 -8.98 19.34 4.91
N TYR A 850 -8.01 19.18 4.00
CA TYR A 850 -7.78 20.16 2.92
C TYR A 850 -8.87 20.17 1.87
N VAL A 851 -9.46 19.01 1.59
CA VAL A 851 -10.58 18.90 0.66
C VAL A 851 -11.85 19.49 1.28
N TYR A 852 -12.17 19.12 2.52
CA TYR A 852 -13.40 19.52 3.19
C TYR A 852 -13.15 20.53 4.32
N ASN A 853 -12.90 21.79 3.97
CA ASN A 853 -12.77 22.87 4.96
C ASN A 853 -13.53 24.13 4.54
N ASN A 854 -13.53 25.13 5.42
CA ASN A 854 -14.21 26.41 5.20
C ASN A 854 -13.65 27.25 4.04
N HIS A 855 -12.44 26.98 3.55
CA HIS A 855 -11.90 27.65 2.36
C HIS A 855 -12.53 27.11 1.06
N GLN A 856 -13.04 25.88 1.08
CA GLN A 856 -13.72 25.21 -0.04
C GLN A 856 -12.92 25.18 -1.36
N ALA A 857 -11.59 25.37 -1.31
CA ALA A 857 -10.75 25.50 -2.50
C ALA A 857 -10.69 24.23 -3.36
N TYR A 858 -10.79 23.05 -2.73
CA TYR A 858 -10.68 21.75 -3.38
C TYR A 858 -11.97 20.91 -3.30
N MET A 859 -13.02 21.46 -2.68
CA MET A 859 -14.30 20.79 -2.50
C MET A 859 -15.12 20.85 -3.80
N GLN A 860 -15.28 19.69 -4.43
CA GLN A 860 -16.02 19.55 -5.69
C GLN A 860 -17.53 19.41 -5.43
N GLU A 861 -17.88 18.71 -4.36
CA GLU A 861 -19.23 18.60 -3.80
C GLU A 861 -19.70 19.98 -3.36
N LYS A 862 -20.97 20.31 -3.60
CA LYS A 862 -21.54 21.60 -3.22
C LYS A 862 -22.68 21.39 -2.23
N GLY A 863 -22.71 22.20 -1.17
CA GLY A 863 -23.73 22.16 -0.11
C GLY A 863 -23.29 21.57 1.23
N PHE A 864 -22.01 21.23 1.41
CA PHE A 864 -21.43 20.94 2.72
C PHE A 864 -20.90 22.21 3.39
N THR A 865 -21.13 22.34 4.69
CA THR A 865 -20.60 23.46 5.49
C THR A 865 -19.78 22.91 6.66
N PRO A 866 -18.46 22.69 6.48
CA PRO A 866 -17.61 22.10 7.52
C PRO A 866 -17.64 22.86 8.86
N GLY A 867 -17.65 24.19 8.82
CA GLY A 867 -17.70 25.04 10.01
C GLY A 867 -19.00 24.96 10.81
N ASP A 868 -20.08 24.42 10.24
CA ASP A 868 -21.36 24.23 10.92
C ASP A 868 -21.63 22.76 11.29
N THR A 869 -20.73 21.85 10.90
CA THR A 869 -20.89 20.40 11.11
C THR A 869 -20.17 19.97 12.38
N GLU A 870 -20.89 19.77 13.48
CA GLU A 870 -20.32 19.28 14.74
C GLU A 870 -20.08 17.77 14.70
N LEU A 871 -18.88 17.33 15.09
CA LEU A 871 -18.50 15.94 15.28
C LEU A 871 -18.10 15.72 16.73
N THR A 872 -18.60 14.64 17.33
CA THR A 872 -18.19 14.18 18.65
C THR A 872 -17.23 13.01 18.50
N VAL A 873 -16.05 13.11 19.09
CA VAL A 873 -14.96 12.13 18.94
C VAL A 873 -14.44 11.74 20.30
N GLU A 874 -14.19 10.44 20.51
CA GLU A 874 -13.53 9.94 21.72
C GLU A 874 -12.01 10.10 21.61
N LEU A 875 -11.40 10.72 22.61
CA LEU A 875 -9.96 10.93 22.72
C LEU A 875 -9.41 10.26 24.01
N PRO A 876 -9.41 8.92 24.10
CA PRO A 876 -9.06 8.18 25.31
C PRO A 876 -7.69 8.55 25.88
N TYR A 877 -6.75 8.99 25.04
CA TYR A 877 -5.41 9.33 25.47
C TYR A 877 -5.26 10.81 25.83
N LYS A 878 -5.69 11.73 24.95
CA LYS A 878 -5.68 13.17 25.25
C LYS A 878 -6.45 13.50 26.53
N ASN A 879 -7.56 12.79 26.75
CA ASN A 879 -8.48 13.01 27.87
C ASN A 879 -8.32 11.98 28.99
N ALA A 880 -7.21 11.26 29.04
CA ALA A 880 -6.92 10.29 30.08
C ALA A 880 -7.11 10.90 31.49
N GLY A 881 -7.96 10.25 32.30
CA GLY A 881 -8.29 10.67 33.66
C GLY A 881 -9.38 11.74 33.79
N LYS A 882 -10.01 12.18 32.69
CA LYS A 882 -11.25 12.97 32.72
C LYS A 882 -12.47 12.06 32.89
N GLU A 883 -13.59 12.62 33.37
CA GLU A 883 -14.87 11.90 33.53
C GLU A 883 -15.54 11.64 32.18
N ASP A 884 -15.31 12.53 31.21
CA ASP A 884 -15.74 12.41 29.82
C ASP A 884 -14.48 12.46 28.94
N ILE A 885 -14.29 11.44 28.11
CA ILE A 885 -13.16 11.33 27.19
C ILE A 885 -13.50 11.85 25.79
N SER A 886 -14.78 12.15 25.53
CA SER A 886 -15.24 12.70 24.27
C SER A 886 -15.13 14.21 24.22
N GLU A 887 -14.93 14.75 23.02
CA GLU A 887 -15.03 16.17 22.74
C GLU A 887 -15.91 16.39 21.52
N THR A 888 -16.62 17.51 21.49
CA THR A 888 -17.38 17.97 20.33
C THR A 888 -16.71 19.22 19.77
N ARG A 889 -16.39 19.19 18.48
CA ARG A 889 -15.87 20.33 17.72
C ARG A 889 -16.51 20.32 16.34
N THR A 890 -16.45 21.44 15.64
CA THR A 890 -16.82 21.47 14.22
C THR A 890 -15.82 20.65 13.39
N TYR A 891 -16.22 20.20 12.20
CA TYR A 891 -15.34 19.48 11.27
C TYR A 891 -14.05 20.26 11.01
N ASP A 892 -14.17 21.57 10.75
CA ASP A 892 -13.04 22.45 10.50
C ASP A 892 -12.15 22.60 11.74
N GLU A 893 -12.73 22.74 12.94
CA GLU A 893 -11.95 22.79 14.19
C GLU A 893 -11.21 21.48 14.48
N TRP A 894 -11.76 20.32 14.11
CA TRP A 894 -11.04 19.05 14.21
C TRP A 894 -9.82 19.01 13.30
N PHE A 895 -9.98 19.46 12.06
CA PHE A 895 -8.85 19.58 11.14
C PHE A 895 -7.80 20.55 11.70
N GLN A 896 -8.19 21.74 12.17
CA GLN A 896 -7.28 22.72 12.77
C GLN A 896 -6.59 22.21 14.04
N ALA A 897 -7.25 21.37 14.84
CA ALA A 897 -6.69 20.82 16.06
C ALA A 897 -5.41 20.00 15.83
N VAL A 898 -5.34 19.31 14.69
CA VAL A 898 -4.21 18.45 14.31
C VAL A 898 -3.18 19.16 13.42
N GLN A 899 -3.42 20.42 13.03
CA GLN A 899 -2.47 21.24 12.25
C GLN A 899 -1.44 21.94 13.15
N PRO A 900 -0.29 22.39 12.61
CA PRO A 900 0.68 23.18 13.36
C PRO A 900 0.04 24.35 14.13
N GLY A 901 0.24 24.39 15.45
CA GLY A 901 -0.37 25.39 16.35
C GLY A 901 -1.73 24.97 16.95
N GLY A 902 -2.31 23.86 16.49
CA GLY A 902 -3.45 23.20 17.11
C GLY A 902 -3.10 22.48 18.42
N ASP A 903 -4.10 22.20 19.26
CA ASP A 903 -3.92 21.63 20.60
C ASP A 903 -3.74 20.10 20.62
N LEU A 904 -3.84 19.45 19.46
CA LEU A 904 -3.54 18.02 19.21
C LEU A 904 -2.33 17.85 18.28
N TYR A 905 -1.63 18.93 17.94
CA TYR A 905 -0.46 18.89 17.07
C TYR A 905 0.75 18.21 17.74
N ASP A 906 1.04 18.58 19.00
CA ASP A 906 2.20 18.04 19.72
C ASP A 906 2.08 16.53 19.96
N VAL A 907 3.21 15.81 19.97
CA VAL A 907 3.24 14.35 20.23
C VAL A 907 2.89 14.04 21.68
N TYR A 908 2.02 13.06 21.90
CA TYR A 908 1.69 12.50 23.21
C TYR A 908 1.40 11.00 23.10
N GLU A 909 1.45 10.29 24.22
CA GLU A 909 1.19 8.85 24.28
C GLU A 909 -0.21 8.54 23.73
N GLY A 910 -0.30 7.66 22.73
CA GLY A 910 -1.57 7.26 22.11
C GLY A 910 -2.20 8.27 21.15
N LYS A 911 -1.47 9.32 20.75
CA LYS A 911 -1.91 10.31 19.74
C LYS A 911 -2.42 9.66 18.44
N ASP A 912 -1.77 8.60 17.97
CA ASP A 912 -2.14 7.95 16.70
C ASP A 912 -3.58 7.39 16.75
N LEU A 913 -3.99 6.81 17.89
CA LEU A 913 -5.36 6.32 18.06
C LEU A 913 -6.38 7.46 18.13
N ASP A 914 -6.04 8.53 18.84
CA ASP A 914 -6.90 9.72 18.87
C ASP A 914 -7.06 10.32 17.46
N CYS A 915 -5.98 10.38 16.66
CA CYS A 915 -6.02 10.87 15.27
C CYS A 915 -6.84 9.95 14.36
N LEU A 916 -6.72 8.63 14.53
CA LEU A 916 -7.55 7.63 13.86
C LEU A 916 -9.05 7.85 14.12
N ASN A 917 -9.43 8.08 15.37
CA ASN A 917 -10.81 8.34 15.76
C ASN A 917 -11.34 9.62 15.10
N ILE A 918 -10.52 10.69 15.08
CA ILE A 918 -10.87 11.95 14.42
C ILE A 918 -11.06 11.73 12.92
N LEU A 919 -10.12 11.05 12.26
CA LEU A 919 -10.17 10.78 10.82
C LEU A 919 -11.41 9.98 10.42
N ALA A 920 -11.72 8.92 11.16
CA ALA A 920 -12.91 8.11 10.91
C ALA A 920 -14.21 8.92 11.08
N ALA A 921 -14.31 9.74 12.13
CA ALA A 921 -15.45 10.61 12.34
C ALA A 921 -15.60 11.64 11.21
N MET A 922 -14.50 12.26 10.78
CA MET A 922 -14.47 13.20 9.66
C MET A 922 -14.94 12.54 8.36
N GLU A 923 -14.34 11.42 7.95
CA GLU A 923 -14.73 10.74 6.71
C GLU A 923 -16.16 10.23 6.74
N LYS A 924 -16.58 9.62 7.86
CA LYS A 924 -17.94 9.12 8.03
C LYS A 924 -18.97 10.24 7.90
N SER A 925 -18.71 11.40 8.52
CA SER A 925 -19.65 12.54 8.46
C SER A 925 -19.91 13.03 7.03
N VAL A 926 -18.90 12.99 6.18
CA VAL A 926 -18.99 13.37 4.77
C VAL A 926 -19.73 12.30 3.96
N LEU A 927 -19.41 11.02 4.19
CA LEU A 927 -20.08 9.91 3.51
C LEU A 927 -21.57 9.83 3.89
N ASP A 928 -21.93 10.13 5.14
CA ASP A 928 -23.32 10.09 5.65
C ASP A 928 -24.23 11.13 5.00
N LEU A 929 -23.66 12.15 4.36
CA LEU A 929 -24.42 13.09 3.53
C LEU A 929 -24.78 12.51 2.16
N TYR A 930 -24.14 11.42 1.74
CA TYR A 930 -24.25 10.86 0.38
C TYR A 930 -24.09 11.94 -0.70
N MET A 931 -23.28 12.97 -0.46
CA MET A 931 -22.96 14.01 -1.45
C MET A 931 -21.84 13.58 -2.40
N ASN A 932 -21.25 12.43 -2.11
CA ASN A 932 -20.37 11.70 -2.98
C ASN A 932 -20.72 10.20 -2.92
N VAL A 933 -20.37 9.50 -3.98
CA VAL A 933 -20.52 8.05 -4.09
C VAL A 933 -19.18 7.51 -4.57
N PRO A 934 -18.31 7.03 -3.66
CA PRO A 934 -17.08 6.34 -4.04
C PRO A 934 -17.38 5.16 -4.94
N LEU A 935 -16.49 4.88 -5.89
CA LEU A 935 -16.70 3.86 -6.93
C LEU A 935 -15.55 2.85 -6.93
N TYR A 936 -14.36 3.31 -7.27
CA TYR A 936 -13.17 2.48 -7.42
C TYR A 936 -11.89 3.28 -7.20
N SER A 937 -10.79 2.58 -6.94
CA SER A 937 -9.46 3.16 -6.95
C SER A 937 -8.67 2.70 -8.16
N ALA A 938 -7.88 3.61 -8.71
CA ALA A 938 -6.99 3.26 -9.81
C ALA A 938 -5.88 2.34 -9.30
N VAL A 939 -5.39 1.49 -10.20
CA VAL A 939 -4.20 0.66 -9.97
C VAL A 939 -3.21 0.91 -11.08
N THR A 940 -1.93 0.86 -10.72
CA THR A 940 -0.85 0.81 -11.70
C THR A 940 -0.61 -0.65 -12.06
N THR A 941 -0.63 -0.96 -13.36
CA THR A 941 -0.48 -2.32 -13.88
C THR A 941 0.78 -2.44 -14.68
N VAL A 942 1.68 -3.29 -14.21
CA VAL A 942 2.97 -3.54 -14.84
C VAL A 942 3.14 -5.05 -15.02
N VAL A 943 3.67 -5.47 -16.17
CA VAL A 943 4.13 -6.84 -16.37
C VAL A 943 5.66 -6.88 -16.41
N TYR A 944 6.22 -7.92 -15.79
CA TYR A 944 7.66 -8.19 -15.81
C TYR A 944 7.97 -9.43 -16.66
N SER A 945 9.17 -9.48 -17.23
CA SER A 945 9.62 -10.66 -17.98
C SER A 945 9.81 -11.86 -17.05
N ASP A 946 9.69 -13.08 -17.58
CA ASP A 946 9.87 -14.34 -16.80
C ASP A 946 11.26 -14.45 -16.14
N SER A 947 12.22 -13.65 -16.60
CA SER A 947 13.56 -13.63 -16.04
C SER A 947 13.68 -12.80 -14.76
N ILE A 948 12.71 -11.92 -14.48
CA ILE A 948 12.71 -11.05 -13.30
C ILE A 948 12.08 -11.78 -12.11
N VAL A 949 12.81 -11.82 -11.01
CA VAL A 949 12.39 -12.44 -9.76
C VAL A 949 12.35 -11.38 -8.66
N PHE A 950 11.26 -11.37 -7.91
CA PHE A 950 11.07 -10.55 -6.71
C PHE A 950 11.32 -11.39 -5.47
N GLU A 951 12.04 -10.84 -4.50
CA GLU A 951 12.20 -11.47 -3.18
C GLU A 951 10.96 -11.24 -2.30
N SER A 952 10.30 -10.08 -2.43
CA SER A 952 9.04 -9.78 -1.74
C SER A 952 7.86 -10.34 -2.55
N PRO A 953 7.07 -11.28 -2.00
CA PRO A 953 5.94 -11.85 -2.72
C PRO A 953 4.74 -10.89 -2.81
N GLU A 954 4.69 -9.87 -1.94
CA GLU A 954 3.52 -9.00 -1.73
C GLU A 954 3.86 -7.51 -1.88
N PHE A 955 2.82 -6.72 -2.19
CA PHE A 955 2.90 -5.27 -2.27
C PHE A 955 2.91 -4.65 -0.86
N HIS A 956 3.82 -3.72 -0.63
CA HIS A 956 3.92 -2.96 0.61
C HIS A 956 3.64 -1.47 0.37
N ASN A 957 2.85 -0.82 1.22
CA ASN A 957 2.43 0.57 1.01
C ASN A 957 3.59 1.57 0.86
N TRP A 958 4.70 1.36 1.58
CA TRP A 958 5.91 2.19 1.45
C TRP A 958 6.94 1.69 0.43
N MET A 959 7.06 0.37 0.28
CA MET A 959 8.18 -0.23 -0.46
C MET A 959 7.76 -0.70 -1.85
N GLY A 960 6.47 -0.60 -2.19
CA GLY A 960 5.89 -1.19 -3.38
C GLY A 960 6.21 -2.69 -3.44
N TRP A 961 6.79 -3.13 -4.54
CA TRP A 961 7.27 -4.51 -4.73
C TRP A 961 8.73 -4.70 -4.29
N GLY A 962 9.30 -3.76 -3.53
CA GLY A 962 10.67 -3.77 -2.99
C GLY A 962 11.73 -3.07 -3.86
N GLY A 963 11.44 -2.78 -5.12
CA GLY A 963 12.38 -2.11 -6.04
C GLY A 963 13.64 -2.93 -6.36
N LEU A 964 14.64 -2.29 -6.99
CA LEU A 964 15.85 -2.97 -7.51
C LEU A 964 16.64 -3.76 -6.46
N LYS A 965 16.58 -3.35 -5.18
CA LYS A 965 17.27 -4.04 -4.09
C LYS A 965 16.71 -5.43 -3.78
N TYR A 966 15.40 -5.60 -3.95
CA TYR A 966 14.69 -6.86 -3.69
C TYR A 966 14.26 -7.56 -4.99
N MET A 967 14.93 -7.23 -6.09
CA MET A 967 14.70 -7.80 -7.41
C MET A 967 16.00 -8.30 -8.02
N TYR A 968 15.93 -9.33 -8.87
CA TYR A 968 17.05 -9.80 -9.68
C TYR A 968 16.60 -10.47 -10.96
N LYS A 969 17.55 -10.69 -11.87
CA LYS A 969 17.35 -11.47 -13.09
C LYS A 969 17.96 -12.85 -12.93
N ASN A 970 17.18 -13.91 -13.14
CA ASN A 970 17.63 -15.30 -12.95
C ASN A 970 18.41 -15.87 -14.16
N GLU A 971 18.48 -15.13 -15.27
CA GLU A 971 19.20 -15.51 -16.49
C GLU A 971 20.14 -14.38 -16.95
N PRO A 972 21.38 -14.70 -17.37
CA PRO A 972 22.31 -13.71 -17.91
C PRO A 972 21.83 -13.18 -19.27
N ASP A 973 22.32 -12.01 -19.67
CA ASP A 973 22.00 -11.45 -20.97
C ASP A 973 22.48 -12.38 -22.10
N VAL A 974 21.59 -12.67 -23.05
CA VAL A 974 21.93 -13.44 -24.24
C VAL A 974 22.90 -12.61 -25.07
N VAL A 975 24.16 -13.05 -25.13
CA VAL A 975 25.16 -12.49 -26.05
C VAL A 975 24.71 -12.82 -27.48
N SER A 976 23.85 -12.00 -28.07
CA SER A 976 23.42 -12.13 -29.47
C SER A 976 24.51 -11.63 -30.43
#